data_AF-A0A8H4VFV0-F1
#
_entry.id   AF-A0A8H4VFV0-F1
#
_cell.length_a   1.000
_cell.length_b   1.000
_cell.length_c   1.000
_cell.angle_alpha   90.00
_cell.angle_beta   90.00
_cell.angle_gamma   90.00
#
_symmetry.space_group_name_H-M   'P 1'
#
loop_
_entity.id
_entity.type
_entity.pdbx_description
1 polymer ?
#
loop_
_entity_poly.entity_id
_entity_poly.type
_entity_poly.pdbx_seq_one_letter_code
_entity_poly.pdbx_strand_id
1 'polypeptide(L)'
;MSRRAKAAGLPLTSVQEMTVKSRAMTWLPLACMAMLLFQGGHAAHEPSTETSSTVNSLRQPGEIVWRGEYRKTPEEAEKAGGLLSPCLEKDGQGAIFSHSDLNDGASLYAHSKMETGAVSQYVSVTENLAAAFWLANAQQFDEYGVNEPIYLYKIHADQWMIPVRASLGNYSSSKLRGELCVVGRIPWNQIMGWYEINDTATDLADIGYGINIHPAFHVNPKYNAALYDRQRIVGQPQPSLAGFPLRSAAWGQEPWRKYRGNAVFSLLGRFVWRKVCLRRVSCYVKRRPRPRPISRSKTDDGNKKPAIRTDPPHHLFIGHYLWPQEAMKQGGFPPAADHLYRGHEAPDRAYALTEHLDLNNHRRSSFYVPAFENFGAAAEYAVKLSNHHTPGFEGVVYLVSATPNMIDIGLSIGKYYGNMDPTKQRFAVVGGVLWTQVLGWLMVPANYTRPLTSLVTNKTGLHSQLKSVFQQHQNYFVPNPDYDSDRFQNLTANSQGQPQLFRSSKPKAALQKFMRLYGASVGWDGSFPLIGGKADFWTIITGGMSASAKSVGNVSHPHDLSKLRLSAIWAFMSFNVVAWSIMPAMVVAFVLQSTGVAIAAELLANIGVDAVESAGILFDAASEATVDAGSELGASIGGESGSGAAGAVAGEAGVAGEGGSLISSEMYNEVAELPVEQAEAERLKDLLQEPELPAVPIAPAA
;
A
#
# COMPACT_ATOMS: atom_id res chain seq x y z
N MET A 1 -13.91 32.82 74.20
CA MET A 1 -14.17 34.03 73.37
C MET A 1 -14.65 33.53 72.01
N SER A 2 -15.96 33.42 71.75
CA SER A 2 -16.90 34.49 71.37
C SER A 2 -16.74 34.84 69.86
N ARG A 3 -17.74 34.82 68.97
CA ARG A 3 -19.21 34.65 69.05
C ARG A 3 -19.79 34.53 67.61
N ARG A 4 -20.87 33.72 67.49
CA ARG A 4 -22.19 33.91 66.81
C ARG A 4 -22.29 34.73 65.50
N ALA A 5 -22.88 34.24 64.40
CA ALA A 5 -24.24 33.70 64.11
C ALA A 5 -25.31 34.75 63.72
N LYS A 6 -26.02 34.52 62.60
CA LYS A 6 -27.50 34.59 62.51
C LYS A 6 -28.07 34.02 61.20
N ALA A 7 -29.28 33.49 61.32
CA ALA A 7 -30.04 32.66 60.39
C ALA A 7 -31.32 33.35 59.87
N ALA A 8 -31.90 32.82 58.79
CA ALA A 8 -33.34 32.76 58.41
C ALA A 8 -33.40 32.13 56.99
N GLY A 9 -34.35 31.31 56.52
CA GLY A 9 -35.61 30.75 57.00
C GLY A 9 -36.18 29.83 55.88
N LEU A 10 -37.02 28.87 56.29
CA LEU A 10 -37.84 27.83 55.58
C LEU A 10 -38.61 28.30 54.31
N PRO A 11 -39.30 27.43 53.49
CA PRO A 11 -39.86 26.11 53.86
C PRO A 11 -39.81 24.95 52.84
N LEU A 12 -40.19 23.78 53.38
CA LEU A 12 -40.59 22.53 52.73
C LEU A 12 -41.83 22.65 51.83
N THR A 13 -41.87 21.89 50.73
CA THR A 13 -43.11 21.28 50.21
C THR A 13 -42.86 19.91 49.55
N SER A 14 -43.60 18.94 50.08
CA SER A 14 -44.18 17.72 49.47
C SER A 14 -43.33 16.79 48.60
N VAL A 15 -43.03 15.65 49.22
CA VAL A 15 -42.96 14.31 48.62
C VAL A 15 -44.22 14.05 47.79
N GLN A 16 -44.05 13.64 46.53
CA GLN A 16 -45.09 12.96 45.77
C GLN A 16 -44.54 11.61 45.30
N GLU A 17 -45.18 10.56 45.78
CA GLU A 17 -44.87 9.16 45.54
C GLU A 17 -45.03 8.78 44.07
N MET A 18 -44.10 7.94 43.63
CA MET A 18 -44.16 7.15 42.40
C MET A 18 -45.42 6.27 42.37
N THR A 19 -46.18 6.36 41.28
CA THR A 19 -46.95 5.22 40.74
C THR A 19 -46.91 5.27 39.22
N VAL A 20 -45.77 4.88 38.63
CA VAL A 20 -45.71 4.53 37.21
C VAL A 20 -46.15 3.08 37.09
N LYS A 21 -47.38 2.87 36.59
CA LYS A 21 -47.90 1.57 36.22
C LYS A 21 -47.01 0.95 35.14
N SER A 22 -46.32 -0.13 35.51
CA SER A 22 -45.66 -1.06 34.60
C SER A 22 -46.66 -1.58 33.56
N ARG A 23 -46.45 -1.22 32.29
CA ARG A 23 -46.92 -1.99 31.12
C ARG A 23 -45.69 -2.62 30.46
N ALA A 24 -45.09 -3.58 31.16
CA ALA A 24 -44.17 -4.54 30.57
C ALA A 24 -44.93 -5.85 30.34
N MET A 25 -45.39 -6.08 29.11
CA MET A 25 -45.70 -7.40 28.52
C MET A 25 -46.55 -7.19 27.27
N THR A 26 -45.95 -7.35 26.07
CA THR A 26 -46.57 -7.91 24.83
C THR A 26 -45.65 -7.84 23.59
N TRP A 27 -44.32 -7.69 23.70
CA TRP A 27 -43.45 -7.66 22.51
C TRP A 27 -42.50 -8.85 22.33
N LEU A 28 -42.41 -9.74 23.32
CA LEU A 28 -41.59 -10.96 23.22
C LEU A 28 -42.07 -12.00 22.17
N PRO A 29 -43.39 -12.16 21.86
CA PRO A 29 -43.80 -13.18 20.89
C PRO A 29 -43.59 -12.77 19.42
N LEU A 30 -43.45 -11.48 19.09
CA LEU A 30 -43.20 -11.02 17.71
C LEU A 30 -41.73 -11.17 17.29
N ALA A 31 -40.79 -10.95 18.22
CA ALA A 31 -39.36 -11.16 17.96
C ALA A 31 -39.02 -12.67 17.79
N CYS A 32 -39.77 -13.57 18.44
CA CYS A 32 -39.56 -15.01 18.32
C CYS A 32 -40.17 -15.62 17.04
N MET A 33 -41.25 -15.04 16.48
CA MET A 33 -41.85 -15.53 15.22
C MET A 33 -40.95 -15.26 14.00
N ALA A 34 -40.18 -14.18 14.00
CA ALA A 34 -39.27 -13.85 12.89
C ALA A 34 -38.06 -14.79 12.80
N MET A 35 -37.68 -15.47 13.89
CA MET A 35 -36.55 -16.42 13.90
C MET A 35 -36.94 -17.86 13.56
N LEU A 36 -38.23 -18.23 13.64
CA LEU A 36 -38.70 -19.60 13.37
C LEU A 36 -39.14 -19.86 11.91
N LEU A 37 -39.22 -18.84 11.06
CA LEU A 37 -39.58 -18.99 9.63
C LEU A 37 -38.40 -19.20 8.67
N PHE A 38 -37.19 -19.46 9.18
CA PHE A 38 -36.00 -19.75 8.36
C PHE A 38 -35.41 -21.15 8.57
N GLN A 39 -36.16 -22.10 9.12
CA GLN A 39 -35.77 -23.51 9.16
C GLN A 39 -36.89 -24.42 8.63
N GLY A 40 -36.58 -25.17 7.56
CA GLY A 40 -37.26 -26.42 7.21
C GLY A 40 -38.31 -26.33 6.11
N GLY A 41 -37.97 -26.86 4.93
CA GLY A 41 -38.92 -27.07 3.83
C GLY A 41 -38.33 -27.85 2.67
N HIS A 42 -37.79 -29.05 2.91
CA HIS A 42 -37.63 -30.06 1.87
C HIS A 42 -39.03 -30.60 1.52
N ALA A 43 -39.53 -30.27 0.33
CA ALA A 43 -40.62 -31.00 -0.30
C ALA A 43 -40.18 -31.37 -1.71
N ALA A 44 -40.10 -32.67 -1.96
CA ALA A 44 -39.86 -33.26 -3.25
C ALA A 44 -41.03 -32.96 -4.19
N HIS A 45 -40.72 -32.46 -5.39
CA HIS A 45 -41.62 -32.58 -6.53
C HIS A 45 -40.79 -32.99 -7.76
N GLU A 46 -41.06 -34.19 -8.26
CA GLU A 46 -40.53 -34.73 -9.52
C GLU A 46 -41.07 -33.98 -10.75
N PRO A 47 -40.39 -34.11 -11.90
CA PRO A 47 -40.38 -33.07 -12.93
C PRO A 47 -41.43 -33.31 -14.02
N SER A 48 -42.19 -32.27 -14.36
CA SER A 48 -42.88 -32.21 -15.64
C SER A 48 -41.98 -31.51 -16.67
N THR A 49 -41.53 -32.31 -17.63
CA THR A 49 -40.92 -31.91 -18.89
C THR A 49 -41.78 -30.92 -19.67
N GLU A 50 -41.34 -29.67 -19.76
CA GLU A 50 -41.64 -28.80 -20.90
C GLU A 50 -40.32 -28.16 -21.37
N THR A 51 -39.82 -28.68 -22.48
CA THR A 51 -38.84 -28.03 -23.34
C THR A 51 -39.48 -26.79 -23.98
N SER A 52 -39.09 -25.60 -23.53
CA SER A 52 -39.22 -24.38 -24.34
C SER A 52 -38.03 -23.44 -24.16
N SER A 53 -37.29 -23.37 -25.25
CA SER A 53 -36.27 -22.42 -25.69
C SER A 53 -36.32 -20.98 -25.11
N THR A 54 -35.14 -20.51 -24.71
CA THR A 54 -34.58 -19.16 -24.94
C THR A 54 -35.42 -17.93 -24.53
N VAL A 55 -34.97 -17.22 -23.47
CA VAL A 55 -34.51 -15.80 -23.50
C VAL A 55 -34.05 -15.41 -22.09
N ASN A 56 -32.76 -15.03 -22.01
CA ASN A 56 -32.19 -14.21 -20.95
C ASN A 56 -33.01 -12.91 -20.80
N SER A 57 -33.89 -12.85 -19.80
CA SER A 57 -34.41 -11.57 -19.30
C SER A 57 -33.37 -10.95 -18.37
N LEU A 58 -32.44 -10.19 -18.97
CA LEU A 58 -31.63 -9.20 -18.26
C LEU A 58 -32.60 -8.21 -17.59
N ARG A 59 -32.84 -8.35 -16.28
CA ARG A 59 -33.43 -7.27 -15.48
C ARG A 59 -32.56 -6.03 -15.68
N GLN A 60 -33.17 -4.93 -16.13
CA GLN A 60 -32.54 -3.60 -16.17
C GLN A 60 -31.91 -3.33 -14.78
N PRO A 61 -30.61 -2.95 -14.70
CA PRO A 61 -29.97 -2.68 -13.42
C PRO A 61 -30.67 -1.51 -12.71
N GLY A 62 -30.87 -1.63 -11.39
CA GLY A 62 -31.58 -0.62 -10.60
C GLY A 62 -30.85 0.72 -10.60
N GLU A 63 -31.57 1.81 -10.93
CA GLU A 63 -31.04 3.18 -10.89
C GLU A 63 -31.00 3.75 -9.47
N ILE A 64 -31.69 3.10 -8.54
CA ILE A 64 -31.91 3.58 -7.18
C ILE A 64 -31.50 2.50 -6.18
N VAL A 65 -30.78 2.94 -5.16
CA VAL A 65 -30.44 2.14 -3.98
C VAL A 65 -30.89 2.86 -2.71
N TRP A 66 -31.01 2.09 -1.63
CA TRP A 66 -31.56 2.52 -0.37
C TRP A 66 -30.60 2.23 0.77
N ARG A 67 -30.60 3.11 1.76
CA ARG A 67 -29.89 2.92 3.04
C ARG A 67 -30.73 3.44 4.18
N GLY A 68 -30.96 2.59 5.17
CA GLY A 68 -31.43 3.03 6.49
C GLY A 68 -30.27 3.54 7.33
N GLU A 69 -30.50 4.62 8.07
CA GLU A 69 -29.55 5.22 9.00
C GLU A 69 -30.31 5.68 10.24
N TYR A 70 -29.77 5.40 11.43
CA TYR A 70 -30.38 5.76 12.70
C TYR A 70 -29.41 6.53 13.62
N ARG A 71 -28.12 6.57 13.27
CA ARG A 71 -27.10 7.24 14.09
C ARG A 71 -26.91 8.70 13.74
N LYS A 72 -27.48 9.15 12.61
CA LYS A 72 -27.28 10.49 12.08
C LYS A 72 -28.54 11.04 11.45
N THR A 73 -28.83 12.29 11.74
CA THR A 73 -29.88 13.02 11.04
C THR A 73 -29.42 13.46 9.65
N PRO A 74 -30.35 13.82 8.74
CA PRO A 74 -30.05 14.41 7.45
C PRO A 74 -29.14 15.65 7.53
N GLU A 75 -29.34 16.51 8.53
CA GLU A 75 -28.52 17.72 8.74
C GLU A 75 -27.08 17.36 9.10
N GLU A 76 -26.88 16.33 9.93
CA GLU A 76 -25.55 15.85 10.30
C GLU A 76 -24.85 15.16 9.12
N ALA A 77 -25.59 14.36 8.35
CA ALA A 77 -25.10 13.75 7.12
C ALA A 77 -24.71 14.83 6.10
N GLU A 78 -25.52 15.89 5.94
CA GLU A 78 -25.21 17.02 5.07
C GLU A 78 -23.94 17.75 5.53
N LYS A 79 -23.83 18.06 6.82
CA LYS A 79 -22.66 18.73 7.41
C LYS A 79 -21.38 17.90 7.25
N ALA A 80 -21.49 16.57 7.30
CA ALA A 80 -20.39 15.64 7.01
C ALA A 80 -20.07 15.51 5.50
N GLY A 81 -20.88 16.11 4.62
CA GLY A 81 -20.74 16.03 3.17
C GLY A 81 -21.24 14.72 2.58
N GLY A 82 -22.12 14.01 3.30
CA GLY A 82 -22.77 12.76 2.91
C GLY A 82 -22.74 11.69 4.00
N LEU A 83 -23.13 10.46 3.63
CA LEU A 83 -23.07 9.28 4.50
C LEU A 83 -21.65 8.69 4.43
N LEU A 84 -20.99 8.59 5.57
CA LEU A 84 -19.59 8.17 5.65
C LEU A 84 -19.50 6.71 6.13
N SER A 85 -18.45 6.01 5.73
CA SER A 85 -18.12 4.70 6.29
C SER A 85 -17.68 4.87 7.76
N PRO A 86 -17.94 3.88 8.62
CA PRO A 86 -17.58 3.96 10.04
C PRO A 86 -16.12 4.37 10.31
N CYS A 87 -15.19 3.87 9.48
CA CYS A 87 -13.78 4.23 9.57
C CYS A 87 -13.52 5.71 9.29
N LEU A 88 -14.16 6.29 8.26
CA LEU A 88 -13.99 7.71 7.94
C LEU A 88 -14.63 8.62 8.99
N GLU A 89 -15.77 8.22 9.56
CA GLU A 89 -16.42 8.96 10.64
C GLU A 89 -15.49 9.09 11.85
N LYS A 90 -14.93 7.95 12.27
CA LYS A 90 -14.00 7.90 13.39
C LYS A 90 -12.66 8.59 13.09
N ASP A 91 -12.12 8.49 11.87
CA ASP A 91 -10.92 9.28 11.49
C ASP A 91 -11.19 10.79 11.58
N GLY A 92 -12.38 11.22 11.15
CA GLY A 92 -12.86 12.60 11.30
C GLY A 92 -12.96 13.08 12.75
N GLN A 93 -13.31 12.17 13.66
CA GLN A 93 -13.33 12.39 15.11
C GLN A 93 -11.94 12.26 15.77
N GLY A 94 -10.90 11.98 14.98
CA GLY A 94 -9.52 11.91 15.47
C GLY A 94 -9.06 10.53 15.94
N ALA A 95 -9.79 9.47 15.59
CA ALA A 95 -9.35 8.10 15.82
C ALA A 95 -8.03 7.80 15.10
N ILE A 96 -7.28 6.85 15.65
CA ILE A 96 -6.02 6.36 15.12
C ILE A 96 -6.23 4.88 14.83
N PHE A 97 -5.96 4.47 13.60
CA PHE A 97 -6.10 3.08 13.15
C PHE A 97 -4.71 2.49 12.91
N SER A 98 -4.49 1.27 13.38
CA SER A 98 -3.33 0.47 13.04
C SER A 98 -3.40 0.01 11.57
N HIS A 99 -2.29 -0.53 11.06
CA HIS A 99 -2.29 -1.15 9.72
C HIS A 99 -3.23 -2.36 9.65
N SER A 100 -3.36 -3.12 10.76
CA SER A 100 -4.30 -4.24 10.85
C SER A 100 -5.74 -3.74 10.74
N ASP A 101 -6.12 -2.74 11.55
CA ASP A 101 -7.47 -2.16 11.53
C ASP A 101 -7.87 -1.70 10.12
N LEU A 102 -6.93 -1.05 9.41
CA LEU A 102 -7.15 -0.57 8.06
C LEU A 102 -7.24 -1.72 7.04
N ASN A 103 -6.51 -2.81 7.25
CA ASN A 103 -6.60 -4.00 6.42
C ASN A 103 -7.90 -4.76 6.64
N ASP A 104 -8.28 -4.98 7.90
CA ASP A 104 -9.53 -5.64 8.27
C ASP A 104 -10.72 -4.81 7.80
N GLY A 105 -10.68 -3.50 8.03
CA GLY A 105 -11.66 -2.54 7.55
C GLY A 105 -11.83 -2.47 6.03
N ALA A 106 -10.84 -2.94 5.27
CA ALA A 106 -10.90 -3.02 3.81
C ALA A 106 -11.38 -4.39 3.29
N SER A 107 -11.64 -5.37 4.16
CA SER A 107 -12.19 -6.67 3.77
C SER A 107 -13.68 -6.59 3.49
N LEU A 108 -14.07 -6.86 2.23
CA LEU A 108 -15.48 -6.97 1.87
C LEU A 108 -16.17 -8.16 2.54
N TYR A 109 -15.44 -9.26 2.76
CA TYR A 109 -15.93 -10.44 3.48
C TYR A 109 -16.26 -10.11 4.93
N ALA A 110 -15.32 -9.52 5.66
CA ALA A 110 -15.52 -9.17 7.06
C ALA A 110 -16.59 -8.07 7.23
N HIS A 111 -16.66 -7.13 6.28
CA HIS A 111 -17.75 -6.16 6.21
C HIS A 111 -19.12 -6.84 6.04
N SER A 112 -19.26 -7.80 5.11
CA SER A 112 -20.52 -8.51 4.86
C SER A 112 -21.01 -9.34 6.05
N LYS A 113 -20.12 -9.67 6.98
CA LYS A 113 -20.42 -10.31 8.26
C LYS A 113 -20.69 -9.35 9.41
N MET A 114 -20.50 -8.05 9.18
CA MET A 114 -20.50 -7.01 10.21
C MET A 114 -19.40 -7.19 11.27
N GLU A 115 -18.34 -7.96 10.99
CA GLU A 115 -17.21 -8.22 11.90
C GLU A 115 -16.31 -6.99 12.07
N THR A 116 -16.31 -6.06 11.10
CA THR A 116 -15.42 -4.89 11.07
C THR A 116 -16.13 -3.60 11.42
N GLY A 117 -17.28 -3.64 12.09
CA GLY A 117 -18.22 -2.52 12.26
C GLY A 117 -17.57 -1.16 12.55
N ALA A 118 -16.61 -1.10 13.47
CA ALA A 118 -15.91 0.14 13.84
C ALA A 118 -14.88 0.66 12.81
N VAL A 119 -14.32 -0.23 11.99
CA VAL A 119 -13.17 0.04 11.10
C VAL A 119 -13.50 -0.17 9.62
N SER A 120 -14.73 -0.57 9.31
CA SER A 120 -15.21 -0.76 7.94
C SER A 120 -15.03 0.51 7.12
N GLN A 121 -14.43 0.35 5.94
CA GLN A 121 -14.26 1.39 4.92
C GLN A 121 -15.39 1.40 3.89
N TYR A 122 -16.45 0.64 4.13
CA TYR A 122 -17.61 0.52 3.25
C TYR A 122 -18.87 1.08 3.91
N VAL A 123 -19.77 1.60 3.08
CA VAL A 123 -21.15 1.95 3.39
C VAL A 123 -22.05 0.98 2.63
N SER A 124 -22.82 0.15 3.35
CA SER A 124 -23.79 -0.76 2.72
C SER A 124 -25.02 0.01 2.23
N VAL A 125 -25.48 -0.37 1.04
CA VAL A 125 -26.76 0.02 0.42
C VAL A 125 -27.40 -1.21 -0.22
N THR A 126 -28.69 -1.13 -0.55
CA THR A 126 -29.41 -2.23 -1.21
C THR A 126 -30.44 -1.69 -2.19
N GLU A 127 -30.72 -2.44 -3.25
CA GLU A 127 -31.83 -2.14 -4.16
C GLU A 127 -33.21 -2.37 -3.49
N ASN A 128 -33.25 -3.05 -2.34
CA ASN A 128 -34.48 -3.39 -1.63
C ASN A 128 -34.72 -2.43 -0.45
N LEU A 129 -35.70 -1.53 -0.63
CA LEU A 129 -36.14 -0.58 0.39
C LEU A 129 -36.44 -1.23 1.76
N ALA A 130 -37.12 -2.37 1.77
CA ALA A 130 -37.44 -3.08 3.00
C ALA A 130 -36.22 -3.63 3.71
N ALA A 131 -35.28 -4.18 2.95
CA ALA A 131 -34.03 -4.67 3.50
C ALA A 131 -33.20 -3.53 4.11
N ALA A 132 -33.22 -2.33 3.51
CA ALA A 132 -32.56 -1.14 4.04
C ALA A 132 -33.14 -0.71 5.40
N PHE A 133 -34.47 -0.72 5.54
CA PHE A 133 -35.17 -0.42 6.79
C PHE A 133 -34.87 -1.46 7.87
N TRP A 134 -35.11 -2.73 7.58
CA TRP A 134 -34.95 -3.80 8.57
C TRP A 134 -33.52 -3.92 9.09
N LEU A 135 -32.52 -3.64 8.25
CA LEU A 135 -31.14 -3.61 8.68
C LEU A 135 -30.88 -2.50 9.71
N ALA A 136 -31.33 -1.27 9.41
CA ALA A 136 -31.15 -0.14 10.33
C ALA A 136 -31.89 -0.38 11.66
N ASN A 137 -33.13 -0.87 11.57
CA ASN A 137 -33.95 -1.21 12.73
C ASN A 137 -33.27 -2.27 13.60
N ALA A 138 -32.78 -3.38 13.03
CA ALA A 138 -32.09 -4.42 13.79
C ALA A 138 -30.81 -3.88 14.48
N GLN A 139 -30.01 -3.09 13.77
CA GLN A 139 -28.78 -2.51 14.31
C GLN A 139 -29.05 -1.51 15.45
N GLN A 140 -30.13 -0.75 15.37
CA GLN A 140 -30.56 0.18 16.40
C GLN A 140 -31.01 -0.55 17.68
N PHE A 141 -31.83 -1.60 17.53
CA PHE A 141 -32.30 -2.42 18.65
C PHE A 141 -31.14 -3.06 19.41
N ASP A 142 -30.12 -3.54 18.70
CA ASP A 142 -28.92 -4.13 19.31
C ASP A 142 -28.07 -3.13 20.11
N GLU A 143 -28.09 -1.83 19.75
CA GLU A 143 -27.19 -0.82 20.34
C GLU A 143 -27.83 0.02 21.45
N TYR A 144 -29.08 0.48 21.28
CA TYR A 144 -29.67 1.50 22.17
C TYR A 144 -30.97 1.06 22.89
N GLY A 145 -31.64 0.00 22.44
CA GLY A 145 -32.91 -0.45 23.02
C GLY A 145 -34.06 0.58 22.94
N VAL A 146 -33.95 1.61 22.11
CA VAL A 146 -34.92 2.71 21.93
C VAL A 146 -35.33 2.92 20.47
N ASN A 147 -36.53 3.49 20.26
CA ASN A 147 -37.08 3.93 18.97
C ASN A 147 -36.64 5.39 18.66
N GLU A 148 -35.37 5.60 18.29
CA GLU A 148 -34.98 6.82 17.58
C GLU A 148 -35.49 6.77 16.12
N PRO A 149 -35.68 7.91 15.44
CA PRO A 149 -36.10 7.92 14.04
C PRO A 149 -35.10 7.18 13.13
N ILE A 150 -35.63 6.40 12.19
CA ILE A 150 -34.84 5.79 11.11
C ILE A 150 -35.02 6.61 9.84
N TYR A 151 -33.90 7.07 9.29
CA TYR A 151 -33.85 7.78 8.02
C TYR A 151 -33.60 6.81 6.86
N LEU A 152 -34.57 6.70 5.94
CA LEU A 152 -34.44 5.90 4.73
C LEU A 152 -34.00 6.79 3.56
N TYR A 153 -32.70 6.80 3.28
CA TYR A 153 -32.14 7.56 2.17
C TYR A 153 -32.38 6.89 0.83
N LYS A 154 -32.93 7.66 -0.12
CA LYS A 154 -33.01 7.31 -1.54
C LYS A 154 -31.77 7.84 -2.25
N ILE A 155 -31.00 6.94 -2.86
CA ILE A 155 -29.67 7.25 -3.38
C ILE A 155 -29.60 6.80 -4.83
N HIS A 156 -29.06 7.67 -5.70
CA HIS A 156 -28.82 7.28 -7.07
C HIS A 156 -27.65 6.29 -7.15
N ALA A 157 -27.86 5.16 -7.85
CA ALA A 157 -26.82 4.15 -8.04
C ALA A 157 -25.62 4.73 -8.82
N ASP A 158 -24.41 4.26 -8.51
CA ASP A 158 -23.22 4.61 -9.28
C ASP A 158 -22.44 3.36 -9.72
N GLN A 159 -21.66 3.53 -10.79
CA GLN A 159 -20.87 2.46 -11.41
C GLN A 159 -19.75 1.89 -10.53
N TRP A 160 -19.51 2.48 -9.35
CA TRP A 160 -18.47 2.09 -8.41
C TRP A 160 -19.03 1.43 -7.13
N MET A 161 -20.35 1.26 -7.04
CA MET A 161 -21.01 0.43 -6.04
C MET A 161 -20.64 -1.04 -6.27
N ILE A 162 -20.11 -1.71 -5.24
CA ILE A 162 -19.55 -3.05 -5.36
C ILE A 162 -20.61 -4.10 -4.99
N PRO A 163 -21.01 -5.00 -5.91
CA PRO A 163 -21.94 -6.07 -5.59
C PRO A 163 -21.26 -7.12 -4.70
N VAL A 164 -21.68 -7.19 -3.45
CA VAL A 164 -21.04 -8.00 -2.41
C VAL A 164 -21.10 -9.48 -2.76
N ARG A 165 -22.31 -9.97 -3.03
CA ARG A 165 -22.54 -11.39 -3.35
C ARG A 165 -21.77 -11.83 -4.58
N ALA A 166 -21.75 -11.02 -5.64
CA ALA A 166 -21.02 -11.35 -6.86
C ALA A 166 -19.49 -11.27 -6.67
N SER A 167 -19.00 -10.42 -5.76
CA SER A 167 -17.56 -10.30 -5.46
C SER A 167 -17.04 -11.43 -4.58
N LEU A 168 -17.89 -11.95 -3.67
CA LEU A 168 -17.56 -13.01 -2.71
C LEU A 168 -18.01 -14.41 -3.16
N GLY A 169 -18.86 -14.51 -4.19
CA GLY A 169 -19.38 -15.78 -4.70
C GLY A 169 -20.14 -16.56 -3.61
N ASN A 170 -19.92 -17.88 -3.57
CA ASN A 170 -20.53 -18.77 -2.58
C ASN A 170 -20.05 -18.53 -1.14
N TYR A 171 -19.02 -17.72 -0.95
CA TYR A 171 -18.51 -17.35 0.37
C TYR A 171 -19.19 -16.10 0.93
N SER A 172 -20.12 -15.49 0.20
CA SER A 172 -20.89 -14.36 0.71
C SER A 172 -21.81 -14.80 1.85
N SER A 173 -21.63 -14.21 3.02
CA SER A 173 -22.55 -14.33 4.16
C SER A 173 -23.44 -13.10 4.31
N SER A 174 -23.57 -12.29 3.26
CA SER A 174 -24.37 -11.07 3.29
C SER A 174 -25.82 -11.41 3.66
N LYS A 175 -26.28 -10.83 4.77
CA LYS A 175 -27.67 -10.95 5.22
C LYS A 175 -28.60 -10.04 4.40
N LEU A 176 -28.03 -9.08 3.66
CA LEU A 176 -28.80 -8.07 2.94
C LEU A 176 -28.98 -8.51 1.48
N ARG A 177 -30.22 -8.79 1.08
CA ARG A 177 -30.54 -9.16 -0.30
C ARG A 177 -30.17 -8.00 -1.23
N GLY A 178 -29.36 -8.29 -2.26
CA GLY A 178 -28.89 -7.29 -3.21
C GLY A 178 -27.95 -6.25 -2.59
N GLU A 179 -27.15 -6.64 -1.60
CA GLU A 179 -26.16 -5.72 -0.99
C GLU A 179 -25.15 -5.21 -2.02
N LEU A 180 -25.01 -3.89 -1.99
CA LEU A 180 -23.98 -3.13 -2.67
C LEU A 180 -23.18 -2.36 -1.62
N CYS A 181 -21.87 -2.21 -1.84
CA CYS A 181 -21.03 -1.43 -0.95
C CYS A 181 -20.43 -0.23 -1.67
N VAL A 182 -20.48 0.93 -1.01
CA VAL A 182 -19.79 2.15 -1.45
C VAL A 182 -18.53 2.34 -0.63
N VAL A 183 -17.40 2.62 -1.29
CA VAL A 183 -16.13 2.85 -0.59
C VAL A 183 -16.05 4.26 -0.03
N GLY A 184 -15.80 4.35 1.26
CA GLY A 184 -15.51 5.58 1.98
C GLY A 184 -16.74 6.40 2.30
N ARG A 185 -17.46 6.90 1.27
CA ARG A 185 -18.62 7.77 1.45
C ARG A 185 -19.57 7.79 0.26
N ILE A 186 -20.84 8.07 0.56
CA ILE A 186 -21.88 8.48 -0.38
C ILE A 186 -21.99 10.01 -0.29
N PRO A 187 -21.54 10.77 -1.30
CA PRO A 187 -21.64 12.23 -1.30
C PRO A 187 -23.07 12.73 -1.10
N TRP A 188 -23.23 13.82 -0.33
CA TRP A 188 -24.55 14.44 -0.12
C TRP A 188 -25.27 14.75 -1.43
N ASN A 189 -24.55 15.21 -2.45
CA ASN A 189 -25.14 15.52 -3.76
C ASN A 189 -25.57 14.29 -4.58
N GLN A 190 -25.28 13.06 -4.14
CA GLN A 190 -25.77 11.80 -4.73
C GLN A 190 -27.08 11.32 -4.09
N ILE A 191 -27.41 11.84 -2.90
CA ILE A 191 -28.61 11.48 -2.16
C ILE A 191 -29.77 12.28 -2.75
N MET A 192 -30.81 11.59 -3.23
CA MET A 192 -31.98 12.21 -3.85
C MET A 192 -32.93 12.81 -2.81
N GLY A 193 -32.94 12.23 -1.62
CA GLY A 193 -33.83 12.60 -0.51
C GLY A 193 -33.95 11.46 0.50
N TRP A 194 -34.89 11.58 1.43
CA TRP A 194 -35.11 10.59 2.47
C TRP A 194 -36.56 10.56 2.98
N TYR A 195 -36.90 9.47 3.66
CA TYR A 195 -38.05 9.39 4.54
C TYR A 195 -37.57 9.38 6.00
N GLU A 196 -38.32 10.00 6.89
CA GLU A 196 -38.12 9.93 8.33
C GLU A 196 -39.20 9.02 8.92
N ILE A 197 -38.78 7.92 9.53
CA ILE A 197 -39.65 6.90 10.11
C ILE A 197 -39.55 7.01 11.63
N ASN A 198 -40.60 7.50 12.27
CA ASN A 198 -40.65 7.76 13.72
C ASN A 198 -41.36 6.61 14.47
N ASP A 199 -42.40 6.03 13.87
CA ASP A 199 -43.09 4.88 14.43
C ASP A 199 -43.38 3.85 13.33
N THR A 200 -42.73 2.70 13.45
CA THR A 200 -42.85 1.58 12.53
C THR A 200 -44.28 1.08 12.36
N ALA A 201 -45.14 1.23 13.38
CA ALA A 201 -46.53 0.76 13.34
C ALA A 201 -47.46 1.70 12.56
N THR A 202 -47.14 2.99 12.48
CA THR A 202 -47.96 3.99 11.77
C THR A 202 -47.36 4.42 10.44
N ASP A 203 -46.03 4.44 10.34
CA ASP A 203 -45.32 5.02 9.21
C ASP A 203 -45.09 4.00 8.08
N LEU A 204 -45.20 2.70 8.40
CA LEU A 204 -45.02 1.59 7.47
C LEU A 204 -46.25 0.68 7.47
N ALA A 205 -46.85 0.49 6.28
CA ALA A 205 -47.88 -0.53 6.05
C ALA A 205 -47.39 -1.62 5.08
N ASP A 206 -47.90 -2.84 5.24
CA ASP A 206 -47.70 -4.00 4.33
C ASP A 206 -46.24 -4.47 4.13
N ILE A 207 -45.54 -4.71 5.23
CA ILE A 207 -44.09 -5.03 5.24
C ILE A 207 -43.72 -6.40 4.61
N GLY A 208 -44.69 -7.14 4.05
CA GLY A 208 -44.48 -8.46 3.46
C GLY A 208 -43.85 -8.45 2.06
N TYR A 209 -44.28 -7.56 1.17
CA TYR A 209 -43.85 -7.57 -0.24
C TYR A 209 -43.79 -6.19 -0.93
N GLY A 210 -44.16 -5.10 -0.26
CA GLY A 210 -44.03 -3.72 -0.74
C GLY A 210 -44.27 -2.75 0.40
N ILE A 211 -43.22 -2.06 0.87
CA ILE A 211 -43.38 -1.06 1.92
C ILE A 211 -44.13 0.14 1.36
N ASN A 212 -45.32 0.39 1.89
CA ASN A 212 -45.99 1.67 1.75
C ASN A 212 -45.48 2.59 2.86
N ILE A 213 -44.71 3.61 2.47
CA ILE A 213 -44.21 4.64 3.39
C ILE A 213 -45.25 5.77 3.42
N HIS A 214 -45.87 5.97 4.58
CA HIS A 214 -46.84 7.05 4.79
C HIS A 214 -46.20 8.44 4.94
N PRO A 215 -45.04 8.60 5.59
CA PRO A 215 -44.35 9.89 5.67
C PRO A 215 -44.07 10.52 4.30
N ALA A 216 -44.11 11.85 4.25
CA ALA A 216 -43.75 12.60 3.06
C ALA A 216 -42.27 12.40 2.70
N PHE A 217 -41.96 12.35 1.41
CA PHE A 217 -40.57 12.27 0.95
C PHE A 217 -39.91 13.65 1.03
N HIS A 218 -38.80 13.73 1.76
CA HIS A 218 -37.98 14.93 1.84
C HIS A 218 -36.99 14.95 0.68
N VAL A 219 -37.23 15.83 -0.30
CA VAL A 219 -36.33 16.00 -1.45
C VAL A 219 -35.06 16.72 -1.04
N ASN A 220 -33.90 16.21 -1.45
CA ASN A 220 -32.62 16.90 -1.25
C ASN A 220 -32.41 17.97 -2.35
N PRO A 221 -32.47 19.28 -2.03
CA PRO A 221 -32.28 20.33 -3.03
C PRO A 221 -30.85 20.38 -3.59
N LYS A 222 -29.88 19.70 -2.96
CA LYS A 222 -28.48 19.63 -3.40
C LYS A 222 -28.17 18.37 -4.22
N TYR A 223 -29.16 17.55 -4.55
CA TYR A 223 -29.00 16.44 -5.48
C TYR A 223 -28.55 16.94 -6.85
N ASN A 224 -27.47 16.36 -7.40
CA ASN A 224 -26.94 16.75 -8.70
C ASN A 224 -27.45 15.82 -9.81
N ALA A 225 -28.68 16.06 -10.24
CA ALA A 225 -29.33 15.33 -11.34
C ALA A 225 -28.46 15.26 -12.61
N ALA A 226 -27.81 16.36 -12.99
CA ALA A 226 -26.97 16.41 -14.19
C ALA A 226 -25.77 15.44 -14.13
N LEU A 227 -25.25 15.18 -12.93
CA LEU A 227 -24.14 14.26 -12.70
C LEU A 227 -24.59 12.80 -12.62
N TYR A 228 -25.74 12.53 -11.99
CA TYR A 228 -26.14 11.18 -11.62
C TYR A 228 -27.20 10.56 -12.54
N ASP A 229 -28.19 11.30 -13.04
CA ASP A 229 -29.30 10.75 -13.85
C ASP A 229 -28.86 10.10 -15.18
N ARG A 230 -27.63 10.39 -15.62
CA ARG A 230 -27.02 9.78 -16.82
C ARG A 230 -26.18 8.55 -16.50
N GLN A 231 -25.95 8.25 -15.23
CA GLN A 231 -25.24 7.06 -14.80
C GLN A 231 -26.23 5.90 -14.74
N ARG A 232 -25.92 4.79 -15.42
CA ARG A 232 -26.75 3.59 -15.33
C ARG A 232 -25.80 2.40 -15.31
N ILE A 233 -25.40 1.94 -14.14
CA ILE A 233 -24.64 0.68 -13.93
C ILE A 233 -24.63 0.41 -12.42
N VAL A 234 -25.05 -0.78 -12.00
CA VAL A 234 -24.60 -1.37 -10.73
C VAL A 234 -23.18 -1.85 -10.95
N GLY A 235 -22.22 -1.41 -10.13
CA GLY A 235 -20.80 -1.60 -10.40
C GLY A 235 -20.37 -3.07 -10.57
N GLN A 236 -19.19 -3.26 -11.17
CA GLN A 236 -18.68 -4.59 -11.48
C GLN A 236 -18.23 -5.33 -10.21
N PRO A 237 -18.38 -6.67 -10.14
CA PRO A 237 -17.82 -7.47 -9.06
C PRO A 237 -16.34 -7.20 -8.85
N GLN A 238 -15.90 -7.12 -7.59
CA GLN A 238 -14.52 -6.86 -7.20
C GLN A 238 -13.93 -8.01 -6.36
N PRO A 239 -13.60 -9.17 -6.97
CA PRO A 239 -12.94 -10.27 -6.25
C PRO A 239 -11.63 -9.87 -5.56
N SER A 240 -10.94 -8.87 -6.11
CA SER A 240 -9.73 -8.30 -5.49
C SER A 240 -9.98 -7.67 -4.11
N LEU A 241 -11.23 -7.32 -3.80
CA LEU A 241 -11.59 -6.70 -2.53
C LEU A 241 -12.20 -7.70 -1.54
N ALA A 242 -12.23 -9.00 -1.89
CA ALA A 242 -12.89 -10.02 -1.09
C ALA A 242 -12.35 -10.05 0.36
N GLY A 243 -11.03 -10.00 0.53
CA GLY A 243 -10.41 -9.90 1.86
C GLY A 243 -10.70 -11.09 2.76
N PHE A 244 -10.78 -12.31 2.20
CA PHE A 244 -10.99 -13.51 3.00
C PHE A 244 -9.85 -13.74 4.01
N PRO A 245 -10.12 -14.44 5.14
CA PRO A 245 -9.08 -14.89 6.06
C PRO A 245 -7.97 -15.66 5.33
N LEU A 246 -6.73 -15.58 5.84
CA LEU A 246 -5.54 -16.12 5.17
C LEU A 246 -5.66 -17.60 4.81
N ARG A 247 -6.33 -18.39 5.65
CA ARG A 247 -6.54 -19.83 5.49
C ARG A 247 -7.83 -20.20 4.73
N SER A 248 -8.55 -19.22 4.17
CA SER A 248 -9.77 -19.49 3.42
C SER A 248 -9.49 -20.31 2.15
N ALA A 249 -10.30 -21.35 1.92
CA ALA A 249 -10.25 -22.16 0.70
C ALA A 249 -10.52 -21.34 -0.57
N ALA A 250 -11.24 -20.22 -0.45
CA ALA A 250 -11.52 -19.31 -1.56
C ALA A 250 -10.25 -18.81 -2.25
N TRP A 251 -9.15 -18.63 -1.52
CA TRP A 251 -7.86 -18.21 -2.10
C TRP A 251 -7.23 -19.26 -3.02
N GLY A 252 -7.69 -20.51 -3.00
CA GLY A 252 -7.30 -21.55 -3.96
C GLY A 252 -8.13 -21.55 -5.25
N GLN A 253 -9.18 -20.73 -5.34
CA GLN A 253 -10.19 -20.79 -6.39
C GLN A 253 -10.18 -19.50 -7.23
N GLU A 254 -10.49 -19.62 -8.53
CA GLU A 254 -10.79 -18.44 -9.35
C GLU A 254 -12.14 -17.83 -8.93
N PRO A 255 -12.32 -16.50 -9.01
CA PRO A 255 -11.36 -15.49 -9.50
C PRO A 255 -10.37 -14.95 -8.45
N TRP A 256 -10.35 -15.50 -7.23
CA TRP A 256 -9.61 -14.93 -6.08
C TRP A 256 -8.15 -15.34 -6.02
N ARG A 257 -7.79 -16.48 -6.60
CA ARG A 257 -6.45 -17.10 -6.53
C ARG A 257 -5.30 -16.13 -6.78
N LYS A 258 -5.40 -15.29 -7.82
CA LYS A 258 -4.40 -14.27 -8.17
C LYS A 258 -4.23 -13.13 -7.17
N TYR A 259 -5.15 -12.98 -6.22
CA TYR A 259 -5.10 -11.95 -5.19
C TYR A 259 -4.59 -12.47 -3.84
N ARG A 260 -4.35 -13.78 -3.70
CA ARG A 260 -3.83 -14.40 -2.47
C ARG A 260 -2.54 -13.72 -2.01
N GLY A 261 -2.44 -13.45 -0.70
CA GLY A 261 -1.26 -12.84 -0.08
C GLY A 261 -1.14 -11.33 -0.25
N ASN A 262 -1.99 -10.69 -1.07
CA ASN A 262 -2.01 -9.23 -1.16
C ASN A 262 -2.81 -8.62 0.00
N ALA A 263 -2.30 -7.54 0.59
CA ALA A 263 -3.05 -6.74 1.55
C ALA A 263 -4.32 -6.15 0.91
N VAL A 264 -5.49 -6.46 1.45
CA VAL A 264 -6.78 -5.97 0.92
C VAL A 264 -6.90 -4.46 1.09
N PHE A 265 -6.27 -3.86 2.11
CA PHE A 265 -6.14 -2.41 2.21
C PHE A 265 -5.52 -1.79 0.95
N SER A 266 -4.49 -2.43 0.40
CA SER A 266 -3.78 -1.99 -0.81
C SER A 266 -4.59 -2.20 -2.06
N LEU A 267 -5.36 -3.28 -2.14
CA LEU A 267 -6.28 -3.53 -3.25
C LEU A 267 -7.41 -2.48 -3.25
N LEU A 268 -8.02 -2.19 -2.09
CA LEU A 268 -9.03 -1.14 -1.95
C LEU A 268 -8.47 0.25 -2.26
N GLY A 269 -7.24 0.53 -1.83
CA GLY A 269 -6.55 1.77 -2.17
C GLY A 269 -6.36 1.93 -3.69
N ARG A 270 -5.93 0.88 -4.39
CA ARG A 270 -5.80 0.90 -5.85
C ARG A 270 -7.14 1.08 -6.55
N PHE A 271 -8.19 0.40 -6.07
CA PHE A 271 -9.54 0.54 -6.59
C PHE A 271 -10.03 1.99 -6.46
N VAL A 272 -9.93 2.60 -5.27
CA VAL A 272 -10.35 3.99 -5.06
C VAL A 272 -9.54 4.96 -5.92
N TRP A 273 -8.21 4.81 -5.95
CA TRP A 273 -7.35 5.70 -6.73
C TRP A 273 -7.66 5.66 -8.23
N ARG A 274 -7.76 4.44 -8.79
CA ARG A 274 -7.86 4.26 -10.25
C ARG A 274 -9.28 4.35 -10.76
N LYS A 275 -10.25 3.79 -10.04
CA LYS A 275 -11.64 3.65 -10.49
C LYS A 275 -12.49 4.78 -9.94
N VAL A 276 -12.58 4.90 -8.62
CA VAL A 276 -13.50 5.86 -7.97
C VAL A 276 -13.06 7.32 -8.15
N CYS A 277 -11.76 7.59 -8.02
CA CYS A 277 -11.23 8.95 -7.98
C CYS A 277 -10.49 9.38 -9.24
N LEU A 278 -10.37 8.51 -10.25
CA LEU A 278 -9.70 8.80 -11.53
C LEU A 278 -8.36 9.53 -11.34
N ARG A 279 -7.54 9.06 -10.40
CA ARG A 279 -6.22 9.61 -10.04
C ARG A 279 -6.23 11.06 -9.52
N ARG A 280 -7.34 11.53 -8.98
CA ARG A 280 -7.44 12.85 -8.31
C ARG A 280 -7.16 12.71 -6.82
N VAL A 281 -6.04 13.26 -6.36
CA VAL A 281 -5.61 13.23 -4.94
C VAL A 281 -6.65 13.83 -4.00
N SER A 282 -7.27 14.94 -4.39
CA SER A 282 -8.31 15.60 -3.60
C SER A 282 -9.56 14.74 -3.38
N CYS A 283 -9.89 13.86 -4.33
CA CYS A 283 -10.94 12.85 -4.15
C CYS A 283 -10.46 11.72 -3.24
N TYR A 284 -9.26 11.19 -3.51
CA TYR A 284 -8.72 10.03 -2.81
C TYR A 284 -8.66 10.24 -1.30
N VAL A 285 -8.13 11.39 -0.88
CA VAL A 285 -7.96 11.77 0.53
C VAL A 285 -9.29 11.93 1.26
N LYS A 286 -10.38 12.25 0.54
CA LYS A 286 -11.73 12.36 1.12
C LYS A 286 -12.45 11.01 1.23
N ARG A 287 -11.94 9.96 0.60
CA ARG A 287 -12.57 8.62 0.56
C ARG A 287 -11.78 7.56 1.32
N ARG A 288 -10.61 7.90 1.88
CA ARG A 288 -9.70 6.95 2.51
C ARG A 288 -9.26 7.45 3.88
N PRO A 289 -9.30 6.59 4.92
CA PRO A 289 -8.78 6.93 6.23
C PRO A 289 -7.27 7.16 6.12
N ARG A 290 -6.76 8.12 6.88
CA ARG A 290 -5.32 8.44 6.89
C ARG A 290 -4.59 7.43 7.78
N PRO A 291 -3.60 6.67 7.27
CA PRO A 291 -2.68 5.94 8.13
C PRO A 291 -1.95 6.98 8.99
N ARG A 292 -2.16 6.95 10.31
CA ARG A 292 -1.42 7.78 11.24
C ARG A 292 -0.32 6.90 11.84
N PRO A 293 0.97 7.23 11.69
CA PRO A 293 2.01 6.52 12.41
C PRO A 293 1.72 6.63 13.92
N ILE A 294 1.78 5.51 14.63
CA ILE A 294 1.61 5.45 16.09
C ILE A 294 2.65 6.37 16.78
N SER A 295 3.79 6.63 16.13
CA SER A 295 4.88 7.48 16.62
C SER A 295 4.62 9.01 16.59
N ARG A 296 3.39 9.49 16.36
CA ARG A 296 3.10 10.94 16.36
C ARG A 296 2.18 11.33 17.51
N SER A 297 2.76 11.98 18.53
CA SER A 297 2.00 12.72 19.52
C SER A 297 1.15 13.80 18.84
N LYS A 298 -0.09 13.94 19.32
CA LYS A 298 -1.12 14.84 18.79
C LYS A 298 -0.82 16.28 19.19
N THR A 299 -0.23 17.09 18.32
CA THR A 299 -0.41 18.56 18.37
C THR A 299 -0.25 19.20 16.99
N ASP A 300 -1.32 19.88 16.52
CA ASP A 300 -1.30 21.25 15.96
C ASP A 300 -1.17 21.49 14.43
N ASP A 301 -2.26 21.32 13.65
CA ASP A 301 -2.29 21.65 12.22
C ASP A 301 -2.67 23.13 12.00
N GLY A 302 -1.66 24.00 11.81
CA GLY A 302 -1.91 25.39 11.40
C GLY A 302 -0.69 26.19 10.95
N ASN A 303 0.48 25.90 11.52
CA ASN A 303 1.73 26.59 11.18
C ASN A 303 2.96 25.64 11.19
N LYS A 304 2.69 24.36 10.91
CA LYS A 304 3.62 23.27 11.20
C LYS A 304 4.90 23.37 10.39
N LYS A 305 6.01 23.54 11.11
CA LYS A 305 7.36 23.22 10.65
C LYS A 305 7.34 21.90 9.87
N PRO A 306 8.13 21.76 8.79
CA PRO A 306 8.21 20.52 8.02
C PRO A 306 8.39 19.32 8.95
N ALA A 307 7.79 18.18 8.60
CA ALA A 307 7.98 16.95 9.35
C ALA A 307 9.48 16.63 9.45
N ILE A 308 10.00 16.38 10.65
CA ILE A 308 11.41 16.07 10.88
C ILE A 308 11.56 14.59 11.24
N ARG A 309 12.53 13.92 10.63
CA ARG A 309 13.05 12.61 11.03
C ARG A 309 14.13 12.81 12.08
N THR A 310 14.00 12.18 13.23
CA THR A 310 14.99 12.26 14.31
C THR A 310 16.27 11.53 13.98
N ASP A 311 16.19 10.50 13.14
CA ASP A 311 17.33 9.68 12.71
C ASP A 311 17.24 9.42 11.19
N PRO A 312 17.77 10.34 10.36
CA PRO A 312 17.82 10.13 8.91
C PRO A 312 18.88 9.08 8.54
N PRO A 313 18.60 8.20 7.55
CA PRO A 313 19.55 7.15 7.20
C PRO A 313 20.84 7.73 6.60
N HIS A 314 21.97 7.11 6.96
CA HIS A 314 23.29 7.35 6.39
C HIS A 314 23.51 6.60 5.07
N HIS A 315 22.74 5.55 4.80
CA HIS A 315 22.87 4.76 3.59
C HIS A 315 21.50 4.37 3.05
N LEU A 316 21.42 4.26 1.72
CA LEU A 316 20.25 3.81 0.99
C LEU A 316 20.66 2.78 -0.06
N PHE A 317 19.66 2.12 -0.63
CA PHE A 317 19.82 1.17 -1.73
C PHE A 317 19.27 1.74 -3.03
N ILE A 318 19.93 1.40 -4.13
CA ILE A 318 19.47 1.65 -5.50
C ILE A 318 19.40 0.30 -6.21
N GLY A 319 18.21 -0.09 -6.67
CA GLY A 319 18.04 -1.22 -7.56
C GLY A 319 18.14 -0.77 -9.02
N HIS A 320 19.00 -1.40 -9.83
CA HIS A 320 19.17 -1.05 -11.23
C HIS A 320 19.47 -2.27 -12.11
N TYR A 321 19.29 -2.11 -13.42
CA TYR A 321 19.70 -3.10 -14.43
C TYR A 321 21.14 -2.90 -14.91
N LEU A 322 21.77 -1.76 -14.62
CA LEU A 322 23.12 -1.47 -15.10
C LEU A 322 24.11 -2.18 -14.19
N TRP A 323 25.12 -2.80 -14.78
CA TRP A 323 26.23 -3.40 -14.07
C TRP A 323 27.26 -2.34 -13.65
N PRO A 324 28.13 -2.63 -12.66
CA PRO A 324 29.00 -1.64 -12.04
C PRO A 324 29.86 -0.87 -13.05
N GLN A 325 30.45 -1.58 -14.01
CA GLN A 325 31.27 -0.97 -15.06
C GLN A 325 30.46 0.02 -15.94
N GLU A 326 29.18 -0.24 -16.16
CA GLU A 326 28.29 0.64 -16.92
C GLU A 326 27.89 1.86 -16.08
N ALA A 327 27.48 1.64 -14.82
CA ALA A 327 27.16 2.71 -13.89
C ALA A 327 28.36 3.66 -13.70
N MET A 328 29.57 3.10 -13.53
CA MET A 328 30.83 3.84 -13.49
C MET A 328 31.05 4.65 -14.77
N LYS A 329 30.90 4.02 -15.94
CA LYS A 329 31.14 4.67 -17.24
C LYS A 329 30.25 5.90 -17.48
N GLN A 330 29.02 5.92 -16.96
CA GLN A 330 28.13 7.08 -17.08
C GLN A 330 28.19 8.04 -15.87
N GLY A 331 29.09 7.81 -14.91
CA GLY A 331 29.26 8.65 -13.73
C GLY A 331 28.24 8.42 -12.61
N GLY A 332 27.48 7.32 -12.65
CA GLY A 332 26.52 6.93 -11.62
C GLY A 332 25.13 6.58 -12.17
N PHE A 333 24.08 7.10 -11.54
CA PHE A 333 22.67 6.86 -11.88
C PHE A 333 21.98 8.19 -12.17
N PRO A 334 22.00 8.68 -13.42
CA PRO A 334 21.28 9.89 -13.82
C PRO A 334 19.76 9.65 -13.82
N PRO A 335 18.93 10.65 -13.47
CA PRO A 335 17.49 10.59 -13.64
C PRO A 335 17.08 10.45 -15.12
N ALA A 336 15.92 9.83 -15.38
CA ALA A 336 15.40 9.68 -16.73
C ALA A 336 15.19 11.02 -17.47
N ALA A 337 14.91 12.11 -16.76
CA ALA A 337 14.80 13.44 -17.35
C ALA A 337 16.13 13.94 -17.95
N ASP A 338 17.28 13.59 -17.37
CA ASP A 338 18.59 14.00 -17.88
C ASP A 338 18.88 13.37 -19.26
N HIS A 339 18.35 12.16 -19.49
CA HIS A 339 18.39 11.50 -20.79
C HIS A 339 17.46 12.15 -21.79
N LEU A 340 16.18 12.26 -21.43
CA LEU A 340 15.12 12.60 -22.40
C LEU A 340 15.08 14.07 -22.79
N TYR A 341 15.58 14.96 -21.94
CA TYR A 341 15.61 16.40 -22.20
C TYR A 341 17.03 16.93 -22.39
N ARG A 342 17.97 16.07 -22.78
CA ARG A 342 19.33 16.50 -23.14
C ARG A 342 19.27 17.54 -24.26
N GLY A 343 19.87 18.70 -24.01
CA GLY A 343 19.91 19.82 -24.96
C GLY A 343 18.60 20.62 -25.10
N HIS A 344 17.55 20.29 -24.34
CA HIS A 344 16.24 20.94 -24.45
C HIS A 344 15.66 21.26 -23.06
N GLU A 345 14.73 22.21 -23.00
CA GLU A 345 14.06 22.51 -21.74
C GLU A 345 13.05 21.41 -21.38
N ALA A 346 13.26 20.76 -20.23
CA ALA A 346 12.30 19.80 -19.70
C ALA A 346 10.97 20.49 -19.32
N PRO A 347 9.81 19.84 -19.51
CA PRO A 347 8.52 20.38 -19.11
C PRO A 347 8.43 20.48 -17.58
N ASP A 348 7.66 21.45 -17.08
CA ASP A 348 7.53 21.73 -15.63
C ASP A 348 7.22 20.48 -14.78
N ARG A 349 6.37 19.57 -15.29
CA ARG A 349 6.02 18.34 -14.58
C ARG A 349 7.24 17.44 -14.27
N ALA A 350 8.29 17.46 -15.09
CA ALA A 350 9.50 16.66 -14.87
C ALA A 350 10.24 17.04 -13.57
N TYR A 351 10.05 18.27 -13.09
CA TYR A 351 10.64 18.76 -11.84
C TYR A 351 9.77 18.43 -10.61
N ALA A 352 8.52 17.99 -10.81
CA ALA A 352 7.59 17.71 -9.73
C ALA A 352 7.77 16.29 -9.19
N LEU A 353 7.78 16.14 -7.86
CA LEU A 353 7.81 14.83 -7.22
C LEU A 353 6.57 13.99 -7.58
N THR A 354 5.43 14.61 -7.89
CA THR A 354 4.22 13.93 -8.36
C THR A 354 4.45 13.10 -9.64
N GLU A 355 5.23 13.63 -10.59
CA GLU A 355 5.54 12.94 -11.85
C GLU A 355 6.42 11.70 -11.59
N HIS A 356 7.43 11.85 -10.72
CA HIS A 356 8.27 10.74 -10.30
C HIS A 356 7.46 9.59 -9.69
N LEU A 357 6.43 9.92 -8.92
CA LEU A 357 5.63 8.96 -8.17
C LEU A 357 4.44 8.39 -8.96
N ASP A 358 4.18 8.85 -10.18
CA ASP A 358 3.16 8.23 -11.03
C ASP A 358 3.71 6.96 -11.72
N LEU A 359 3.85 5.88 -10.94
CA LEU A 359 4.33 4.57 -11.42
C LEU A 359 3.51 3.95 -12.57
N ASN A 360 2.35 4.52 -12.92
CA ASN A 360 1.52 4.05 -14.04
C ASN A 360 1.74 4.84 -15.33
N ASN A 361 2.45 5.97 -15.27
CA ASN A 361 2.85 6.69 -16.46
C ASN A 361 4.17 6.10 -16.97
N HIS A 362 4.10 5.19 -17.94
CA HIS A 362 5.29 4.59 -18.55
C HIS A 362 6.17 5.60 -19.30
N ARG A 363 5.62 6.79 -19.63
CA ARG A 363 6.36 7.91 -20.26
C ARG A 363 6.86 8.93 -19.25
N ARG A 364 6.73 8.66 -17.95
CA ARG A 364 7.19 9.60 -16.91
C ARG A 364 8.68 9.80 -17.01
N SER A 365 9.07 11.05 -16.85
CA SER A 365 10.46 11.48 -16.96
C SER A 365 10.66 12.55 -15.92
N SER A 366 11.43 12.24 -14.89
CA SER A 366 11.57 13.11 -13.73
C SER A 366 13.03 13.28 -13.34
N PHE A 367 13.38 14.40 -12.72
CA PHE A 367 14.72 14.66 -12.14
C PHE A 367 14.96 13.93 -10.81
N TYR A 368 14.33 12.78 -10.62
CA TYR A 368 14.40 11.97 -9.41
C TYR A 368 14.73 10.52 -9.76
N VAL A 369 15.62 9.91 -8.98
CA VAL A 369 15.92 8.47 -9.00
C VAL A 369 15.28 7.80 -7.77
N PRO A 370 14.65 6.63 -7.94
CA PRO A 370 14.06 5.92 -6.81
C PRO A 370 15.16 5.33 -5.90
N ALA A 371 15.00 5.51 -4.59
CA ALA A 371 15.89 4.94 -3.58
C ALA A 371 15.10 4.25 -2.46
N PHE A 372 15.73 3.25 -1.85
CA PHE A 372 15.09 2.32 -0.93
C PHE A 372 15.86 2.29 0.38
N GLU A 373 15.15 2.30 1.50
CA GLU A 373 15.76 2.09 2.82
C GLU A 373 16.01 0.60 3.09
N ASN A 374 15.29 -0.28 2.37
CA ASN A 374 15.35 -1.72 2.52
C ASN A 374 15.94 -2.39 1.27
N PHE A 375 16.91 -3.28 1.48
CA PHE A 375 17.56 -4.05 0.42
C PHE A 375 16.56 -4.84 -0.43
N GLY A 376 15.65 -5.58 0.20
CA GLY A 376 14.69 -6.43 -0.50
C GLY A 376 13.77 -5.65 -1.43
N ALA A 377 13.41 -4.41 -1.05
CA ALA A 377 12.67 -3.53 -1.93
C ALA A 377 13.48 -3.07 -3.15
N ALA A 378 14.76 -2.72 -2.94
CA ALA A 378 15.67 -2.42 -4.04
C ALA A 378 15.90 -3.63 -4.95
N ALA A 379 15.98 -4.85 -4.39
CA ALA A 379 16.20 -6.08 -5.12
C ALA A 379 15.01 -6.47 -6.01
N GLU A 380 13.78 -6.40 -5.48
CA GLU A 380 12.57 -6.57 -6.30
C GLU A 380 12.52 -5.54 -7.43
N TYR A 381 12.91 -4.31 -7.13
CA TYR A 381 12.96 -3.25 -8.12
C TYR A 381 14.04 -3.49 -9.18
N ALA A 382 15.23 -3.94 -8.78
CA ALA A 382 16.33 -4.28 -9.68
C ALA A 382 15.94 -5.40 -10.65
N VAL A 383 15.32 -6.47 -10.16
CA VAL A 383 14.80 -7.57 -10.99
C VAL A 383 13.73 -7.09 -11.95
N LYS A 384 12.79 -6.28 -11.46
CA LYS A 384 11.76 -5.71 -12.33
C LYS A 384 12.37 -4.89 -13.46
N LEU A 385 13.39 -4.09 -13.15
CA LEU A 385 14.10 -3.29 -14.14
C LEU A 385 14.90 -4.15 -15.11
N SER A 386 15.64 -5.16 -14.64
CA SER A 386 16.45 -6.01 -15.51
C SER A 386 15.57 -6.86 -16.44
N ASN A 387 14.49 -7.45 -15.92
CA ASN A 387 13.52 -8.19 -16.74
C ASN A 387 12.88 -7.33 -17.84
N HIS A 388 12.76 -6.02 -17.59
CA HIS A 388 12.19 -5.10 -18.56
C HIS A 388 13.23 -4.56 -19.57
N HIS A 389 14.40 -4.17 -19.10
CA HIS A 389 15.39 -3.42 -19.90
C HIS A 389 16.52 -4.29 -20.44
N THR A 390 16.86 -5.39 -19.76
CA THR A 390 17.96 -6.30 -20.11
C THR A 390 17.51 -7.75 -19.84
N PRO A 391 16.45 -8.23 -20.54
CA PRO A 391 15.90 -9.56 -20.29
C PRO A 391 16.98 -10.64 -20.46
N GLY A 392 17.00 -11.60 -19.56
CA GLY A 392 18.04 -12.64 -19.50
C GLY A 392 19.28 -12.27 -18.68
N PHE A 393 19.38 -11.04 -18.17
CA PHE A 393 20.45 -10.59 -17.29
C PHE A 393 19.94 -10.21 -15.90
N GLU A 394 20.77 -10.43 -14.89
CA GLU A 394 20.48 -10.14 -13.49
C GLU A 394 20.48 -8.63 -13.19
N GLY A 395 19.61 -8.27 -12.24
CA GLY A 395 19.61 -6.93 -11.63
C GLY A 395 20.71 -6.80 -10.58
N VAL A 396 21.05 -5.55 -10.25
CA VAL A 396 22.06 -5.21 -9.24
C VAL A 396 21.47 -4.24 -8.22
N VAL A 397 21.76 -4.48 -6.95
CA VAL A 397 21.47 -3.56 -5.85
C VAL A 397 22.76 -2.91 -5.38
N TYR A 398 22.78 -1.59 -5.42
CA TYR A 398 23.89 -0.75 -4.99
C TYR A 398 23.59 -0.20 -3.60
N LEU A 399 24.58 -0.20 -2.71
CA LEU A 399 24.55 0.57 -1.46
C LEU A 399 25.17 1.92 -1.74
N VAL A 400 24.48 2.99 -1.36
CA VAL A 400 24.90 4.36 -1.61
C VAL A 400 24.90 5.15 -0.32
N SER A 401 25.90 6.01 -0.12
CA SER A 401 25.92 6.92 1.02
C SER A 401 24.84 7.97 0.82
N ALA A 402 24.07 8.25 1.85
CA ALA A 402 22.97 9.16 1.77
C ALA A 402 23.46 10.61 1.78
N THR A 403 22.78 11.46 1.01
CA THR A 403 23.12 12.89 0.90
C THR A 403 21.87 13.76 1.07
N PRO A 404 22.01 15.04 1.46
CA PRO A 404 20.85 15.91 1.72
C PRO A 404 19.89 16.14 0.53
N ASN A 405 20.29 15.85 -0.72
CA ASN A 405 19.40 15.87 -1.89
C ASN A 405 18.46 14.64 -1.98
N MET A 406 18.59 13.67 -1.07
CA MET A 406 17.72 12.51 -0.95
C MET A 406 16.58 12.80 0.00
N ILE A 407 15.34 12.76 -0.48
CA ILE A 407 14.16 13.17 0.27
C ILE A 407 13.33 11.97 0.70
N ASP A 408 12.88 11.97 1.96
CA ASP A 408 11.87 11.01 2.43
C ASP A 408 10.50 11.42 1.86
N ILE A 409 9.97 10.56 1.00
CA ILE A 409 8.70 10.78 0.30
C ILE A 409 7.54 10.87 1.30
N GLY A 410 7.55 10.01 2.33
CA GLY A 410 6.52 9.95 3.35
C GLY A 410 6.47 11.22 4.19
N LEU A 411 7.64 11.77 4.57
CA LEU A 411 7.73 13.05 5.28
C LEU A 411 7.33 14.23 4.38
N SER A 412 7.69 14.19 3.11
CA SER A 412 7.46 15.27 2.15
C SER A 412 5.98 15.42 1.78
N ILE A 413 5.28 14.32 1.54
CA ILE A 413 3.88 14.35 1.08
C ILE A 413 2.90 14.43 2.26
N GLY A 414 3.33 13.94 3.43
CA GLY A 414 2.48 13.75 4.59
C GLY A 414 1.44 12.66 4.35
N LYS A 415 0.33 12.71 5.09
CA LYS A 415 -0.75 11.70 5.13
C LYS A 415 -1.56 11.52 3.82
N TYR A 416 -1.08 12.07 2.69
CA TYR A 416 -1.84 12.20 1.43
C TYR A 416 -1.60 11.07 0.44
N TYR A 417 -0.66 10.15 0.71
CA TYR A 417 -0.40 9.03 -0.18
C TYR A 417 -0.96 7.74 0.40
N GLY A 418 -1.97 7.17 -0.25
CA GLY A 418 -2.37 5.80 0.02
C GLY A 418 -1.55 4.83 -0.82
N ASN A 419 -1.01 3.80 -0.17
CA ASN A 419 -0.44 2.60 -0.79
C ASN A 419 0.58 2.78 -1.94
N MET A 420 1.37 3.86 -1.96
CA MET A 420 2.80 3.57 -2.05
C MET A 420 3.12 2.99 -0.69
N ASP A 421 3.22 1.67 -0.64
CA ASP A 421 3.83 1.00 0.49
C ASP A 421 5.18 1.69 0.72
N PRO A 422 5.35 2.48 1.80
CA PRO A 422 6.61 3.20 2.02
C PRO A 422 7.77 2.22 2.22
N THR A 423 7.50 0.92 2.42
CA THR A 423 8.53 -0.12 2.38
C THR A 423 8.97 -0.47 0.95
N LYS A 424 8.23 -0.09 -0.10
CA LYS A 424 8.57 -0.36 -1.50
C LYS A 424 9.39 0.70 -2.18
N GLN A 425 9.26 1.98 -1.84
CA GLN A 425 10.16 3.06 -2.25
C GLN A 425 9.96 4.24 -1.30
N ARG A 426 10.93 4.46 -0.39
CA ARG A 426 10.81 5.48 0.65
C ARG A 426 11.46 6.81 0.28
N PHE A 427 12.49 6.76 -0.55
CA PHE A 427 13.29 7.91 -0.90
C PHE A 427 13.22 8.22 -2.39
N ALA A 428 13.35 9.50 -2.70
CA ALA A 428 13.60 10.00 -4.04
C ALA A 428 14.90 10.81 -4.01
N VAL A 429 15.79 10.57 -4.98
CA VAL A 429 17.08 11.25 -5.06
C VAL A 429 17.01 12.31 -6.14
N VAL A 430 17.08 13.58 -5.76
CA VAL A 430 17.02 14.69 -6.72
C VAL A 430 18.35 14.81 -7.46
N GLY A 431 18.31 14.77 -8.80
CA GLY A 431 19.51 14.87 -9.65
C GLY A 431 20.30 13.57 -9.82
N GLY A 432 19.89 12.48 -9.18
CA GLY A 432 20.55 11.19 -9.31
C GLY A 432 21.63 10.92 -8.27
N VAL A 433 22.37 9.83 -8.47
CA VAL A 433 23.40 9.34 -7.55
C VAL A 433 24.73 9.27 -8.28
N LEU A 434 25.78 9.85 -7.70
CA LEU A 434 27.13 9.83 -8.28
C LEU A 434 27.77 8.45 -8.15
N TRP A 435 28.65 8.05 -9.07
CA TRP A 435 29.42 6.81 -8.92
C TRP A 435 30.27 6.80 -7.64
N THR A 436 30.92 7.92 -7.33
CA THR A 436 31.73 8.06 -6.11
C THR A 436 30.91 8.02 -4.81
N GLN A 437 29.58 8.08 -4.90
CA GLN A 437 28.65 7.93 -3.79
C GLN A 437 28.27 6.46 -3.51
N VAL A 438 28.56 5.55 -4.44
CA VAL A 438 28.29 4.11 -4.33
C VAL A 438 29.37 3.48 -3.46
N LEU A 439 28.98 2.82 -2.36
CA LEU A 439 29.91 2.08 -1.49
C LEU A 439 30.26 0.70 -2.07
N GLY A 440 29.35 0.14 -2.85
CA GLY A 440 29.51 -1.17 -3.47
C GLY A 440 28.19 -1.72 -3.98
N TRP A 441 28.18 -3.01 -4.33
CA TRP A 441 27.01 -3.65 -4.92
C TRP A 441 26.89 -5.15 -4.61
N LEU A 442 25.67 -5.65 -4.82
CA LEU A 442 25.35 -7.07 -4.85
C LEU A 442 24.41 -7.37 -6.02
N MET A 443 24.66 -8.47 -6.71
CA MET A 443 23.78 -8.95 -7.77
C MET A 443 22.59 -9.71 -7.18
N VAL A 444 21.44 -9.58 -7.83
CA VAL A 444 20.18 -10.17 -7.39
C VAL A 444 19.71 -11.22 -8.40
N PRO A 445 19.34 -12.43 -7.94
CA PRO A 445 18.68 -13.46 -8.75
C PRO A 445 17.54 -12.92 -9.63
N ALA A 446 17.46 -13.34 -10.88
CA ALA A 446 16.40 -12.92 -11.81
C ALA A 446 14.97 -13.29 -11.36
N ASN A 447 14.83 -14.29 -10.48
CA ASN A 447 13.57 -14.73 -9.91
C ASN A 447 13.38 -14.27 -8.45
N TYR A 448 14.17 -13.28 -7.99
CA TYR A 448 14.05 -12.82 -6.62
C TYR A 448 12.64 -12.32 -6.31
N THR A 449 12.08 -12.87 -5.23
CA THR A 449 10.83 -12.44 -4.64
C THR A 449 11.07 -12.10 -3.19
N ARG A 450 10.52 -10.98 -2.71
CA ARG A 450 10.63 -10.64 -1.29
C ARG A 450 9.97 -11.75 -0.44
N PRO A 451 10.69 -12.28 0.56
CA PRO A 451 10.11 -13.27 1.46
C PRO A 451 8.92 -12.69 2.26
N LEU A 452 7.97 -13.54 2.62
CA LEU A 452 6.84 -13.17 3.47
C LEU A 452 7.34 -12.85 4.88
N THR A 453 6.99 -11.66 5.39
CA THR A 453 7.43 -11.14 6.70
C THR A 453 6.83 -11.88 7.90
N SER A 454 5.85 -12.77 7.69
CA SER A 454 5.17 -13.54 8.74
C SER A 454 5.99 -14.71 9.31
N LEU A 455 7.24 -14.90 8.87
CA LEU A 455 8.06 -16.06 9.22
C LEU A 455 9.04 -15.82 10.38
N VAL A 456 9.09 -14.61 10.95
CA VAL A 456 9.99 -14.27 12.06
C VAL A 456 9.18 -14.01 13.32
N THR A 457 9.20 -14.96 14.27
CA THR A 457 8.33 -14.93 15.45
C THR A 457 8.91 -14.21 16.67
N ASN A 458 10.23 -14.09 16.82
CA ASN A 458 10.84 -13.34 17.94
C ASN A 458 12.18 -12.65 17.59
N LYS A 459 12.46 -11.53 18.28
CA LYS A 459 13.64 -10.66 18.09
C LYS A 459 14.96 -11.37 18.40
N THR A 460 14.96 -12.21 19.43
CA THR A 460 16.15 -12.92 19.93
C THR A 460 16.59 -14.07 19.01
N GLY A 461 15.64 -14.82 18.47
CA GLY A 461 15.88 -15.88 17.49
C GLY A 461 16.37 -15.31 16.17
N LEU A 462 15.81 -14.17 15.77
CA LEU A 462 16.34 -13.38 14.66
C LEU A 462 17.79 -12.99 14.94
N HIS A 463 18.08 -12.24 16.01
CA HIS A 463 19.44 -11.83 16.39
C HIS A 463 20.47 -12.97 16.36
N SER A 464 20.12 -14.15 16.87
CA SER A 464 21.00 -15.32 16.91
C SER A 464 21.28 -15.92 15.52
N GLN A 465 20.26 -16.03 14.67
CA GLN A 465 20.44 -16.46 13.28
C GLN A 465 21.30 -15.46 12.50
N LEU A 466 21.07 -14.17 12.72
CA LEU A 466 21.84 -13.09 12.11
C LEU A 466 23.32 -13.21 12.47
N LYS A 467 23.62 -13.28 13.77
CA LYS A 467 24.99 -13.44 14.27
C LYS A 467 25.70 -14.65 13.66
N SER A 468 25.02 -15.80 13.54
CA SER A 468 25.59 -17.00 12.93
C SER A 468 25.94 -16.80 11.45
N VAL A 469 25.04 -16.16 10.70
CA VAL A 469 25.25 -15.85 9.27
C VAL A 469 26.44 -14.88 9.10
N PHE A 470 26.51 -13.85 9.94
CA PHE A 470 27.58 -12.86 9.95
C PHE A 470 28.96 -13.43 10.25
N GLN A 471 29.01 -14.50 11.05
CA GLN A 471 30.25 -15.19 11.38
C GLN A 471 30.71 -16.12 10.26
N GLN A 472 29.79 -16.62 9.42
CA GLN A 472 30.10 -17.64 8.41
C GLN A 472 30.32 -17.08 6.99
N HIS A 473 29.74 -15.93 6.64
CA HIS A 473 29.58 -15.53 5.23
C HIS A 473 29.75 -14.03 4.95
N GLN A 474 30.94 -13.47 5.23
CA GLN A 474 31.17 -12.01 5.14
C GLN A 474 31.37 -11.42 3.72
N ASN A 475 31.53 -12.23 2.67
CA ASN A 475 32.09 -11.74 1.38
C ASN A 475 31.09 -11.67 0.21
N TYR A 476 29.86 -11.21 0.41
CA TYR A 476 28.86 -11.14 -0.67
C TYR A 476 28.75 -9.78 -1.35
N PHE A 477 29.15 -8.71 -0.68
CA PHE A 477 29.14 -7.36 -1.26
C PHE A 477 30.49 -7.06 -1.90
N VAL A 478 30.47 -6.52 -3.12
CA VAL A 478 31.71 -6.07 -3.78
C VAL A 478 31.90 -4.60 -3.47
N PRO A 479 33.00 -4.19 -2.81
CA PRO A 479 33.23 -2.80 -2.48
C PRO A 479 33.57 -2.01 -3.75
N ASN A 480 33.12 -0.76 -3.80
CA ASN A 480 33.50 0.18 -4.86
C ASN A 480 34.85 0.85 -4.51
N PRO A 481 35.93 0.62 -5.27
CA PRO A 481 37.21 1.27 -5.01
C PRO A 481 37.17 2.80 -5.20
N ASP A 482 36.18 3.31 -5.94
CA ASP A 482 36.04 4.74 -6.23
C ASP A 482 35.14 5.47 -5.23
N TYR A 483 34.73 4.83 -4.13
CA TYR A 483 33.91 5.46 -3.09
C TYR A 483 34.68 6.59 -2.40
N ASP A 484 34.12 7.80 -2.41
CA ASP A 484 34.71 8.99 -1.78
C ASP A 484 34.23 9.09 -0.32
N SER A 485 34.96 8.40 0.56
CA SER A 485 34.64 8.36 2.00
C SER A 485 34.68 9.73 2.64
N ASP A 486 35.66 10.56 2.29
CA ASP A 486 35.87 11.88 2.88
C ASP A 486 34.69 12.80 2.61
N ARG A 487 34.09 12.67 1.43
CA ARG A 487 32.94 13.48 1.02
C ARG A 487 31.62 12.97 1.58
N PHE A 488 31.39 11.66 1.62
CA PHE A 488 30.04 11.13 1.82
C PHE A 488 29.79 10.41 3.16
N GLN A 489 30.81 9.90 3.85
CA GLN A 489 30.59 8.98 4.99
C GLN A 489 29.81 9.60 6.17
N ASN A 490 29.95 10.92 6.37
CA ASN A 490 29.34 11.64 7.49
C ASN A 490 28.02 12.31 7.11
N LEU A 491 27.52 12.07 5.90
CA LEU A 491 26.28 12.66 5.41
C LEU A 491 25.09 11.73 5.69
N THR A 492 23.90 12.33 5.67
CA THR A 492 22.62 11.64 5.83
C THR A 492 21.64 12.12 4.77
N ALA A 493 20.57 11.35 4.58
CA ALA A 493 19.43 11.79 3.80
C ALA A 493 18.78 13.03 4.45
N ASN A 494 17.97 13.75 3.69
CA ASN A 494 17.24 14.91 4.20
C ASN A 494 16.30 14.51 5.34
N SER A 495 16.53 15.06 6.53
CA SER A 495 15.68 14.80 7.70
C SER A 495 14.36 15.57 7.64
N GLN A 496 14.22 16.58 6.79
CA GLN A 496 13.04 17.43 6.71
C GLN A 496 12.17 17.04 5.51
N GLY A 497 10.85 16.95 5.73
CA GLY A 497 9.88 16.79 4.65
C GLY A 497 9.94 17.98 3.68
N GLN A 498 9.81 17.69 2.38
CA GLN A 498 9.90 18.67 1.29
C GLN A 498 8.55 18.80 0.52
N PRO A 499 7.45 19.22 1.16
CA PRO A 499 6.12 19.28 0.54
C PRO A 499 6.03 20.19 -0.68
N GLN A 500 6.90 21.20 -0.77
CA GLN A 500 6.99 22.09 -1.91
C GLN A 500 7.39 21.35 -3.20
N LEU A 501 8.15 20.27 -3.12
CA LEU A 501 8.52 19.46 -4.29
C LEU A 501 7.34 18.68 -4.86
N PHE A 502 6.31 18.46 -4.04
CA PHE A 502 5.10 17.74 -4.42
C PHE A 502 3.96 18.67 -4.85
N ARG A 503 3.80 19.85 -4.22
CA ARG A 503 2.60 20.70 -4.37
C ARG A 503 2.81 22.03 -5.08
N SER A 504 4.04 22.36 -5.46
CA SER A 504 4.33 23.67 -6.05
C SER A 504 3.64 23.85 -7.40
N SER A 505 3.02 25.02 -7.60
CA SER A 505 2.57 25.48 -8.92
C SER A 505 3.72 25.89 -9.84
N LYS A 506 4.94 26.02 -9.29
CA LYS A 506 6.20 26.29 -10.01
C LYS A 506 7.22 25.20 -9.66
N PRO A 507 7.06 23.96 -10.15
CA PRO A 507 7.86 22.82 -9.73
C PRO A 507 9.34 22.98 -10.06
N LYS A 508 9.71 23.56 -11.22
CA LYS A 508 11.10 23.85 -11.59
C LYS A 508 11.80 24.76 -10.58
N ALA A 509 11.18 25.90 -10.26
CA ALA A 509 11.72 26.84 -9.29
C ALA A 509 11.82 26.23 -7.87
N ALA A 510 10.84 25.40 -7.48
CA ALA A 510 10.87 24.70 -6.20
C ALA A 510 12.02 23.68 -6.12
N LEU A 511 12.25 22.90 -7.19
CA LEU A 511 13.33 21.94 -7.24
C LEU A 511 14.71 22.61 -7.24
N GLN A 512 14.89 23.68 -8.03
CA GLN A 512 16.13 24.45 -8.06
C GLN A 512 16.43 25.11 -6.71
N LYS A 513 15.40 25.64 -6.04
CA LYS A 513 15.54 26.18 -4.67
C LYS A 513 15.97 25.09 -3.70
N PHE A 514 15.39 23.89 -3.78
CA PHE A 514 15.80 22.75 -2.97
C PHE A 514 17.26 22.36 -3.24
N MET A 515 17.67 22.21 -4.50
CA MET A 515 19.05 21.85 -4.83
C MET A 515 20.06 22.92 -4.45
N ARG A 516 19.70 24.20 -4.47
CA ARG A 516 20.57 25.26 -3.92
C ARG A 516 20.87 25.08 -2.42
N LEU A 517 19.92 24.53 -1.67
CA LEU A 517 20.06 24.32 -0.23
C LEU A 517 20.75 22.99 0.11
N TYR A 518 20.50 21.95 -0.68
CA TYR A 518 20.86 20.57 -0.31
C TYR A 518 21.75 19.85 -1.34
N GLY A 519 22.04 20.47 -2.48
CA GLY A 519 22.79 19.86 -3.58
C GLY A 519 24.31 20.07 -3.54
N ALA A 520 24.83 20.87 -2.61
CA ALA A 520 26.28 21.17 -2.55
C ALA A 520 27.14 19.91 -2.40
N SER A 521 26.71 18.98 -1.55
CA SER A 521 27.39 17.69 -1.32
C SER A 521 27.53 16.83 -2.57
N VAL A 522 26.65 17.01 -3.56
CA VAL A 522 26.67 16.27 -4.84
C VAL A 522 27.20 17.13 -5.99
N GLY A 523 27.76 18.31 -5.72
CA GLY A 523 28.39 19.16 -6.74
C GLY A 523 27.40 19.95 -7.59
N TRP A 524 26.21 20.24 -7.05
CA TRP A 524 25.21 21.04 -7.76
C TRP A 524 25.74 22.45 -8.08
N ASP A 525 25.73 22.81 -9.36
CA ASP A 525 26.24 24.10 -9.88
C ASP A 525 25.15 25.15 -10.15
N GLY A 526 23.87 24.77 -10.01
CA GLY A 526 22.71 25.62 -10.31
C GLY A 526 21.85 25.14 -11.48
N SER A 527 22.29 24.14 -12.26
CA SER A 527 21.52 23.58 -13.38
C SER A 527 21.57 22.06 -13.49
N PHE A 528 20.49 21.47 -13.98
CA PHE A 528 20.46 20.06 -14.41
C PHE A 528 21.01 19.95 -15.85
N PRO A 529 21.56 18.79 -16.25
CA PRO A 529 21.75 17.57 -15.47
C PRO A 529 22.82 17.72 -14.38
N LEU A 530 22.68 16.97 -13.28
CA LEU A 530 23.70 16.94 -12.21
C LEU A 530 24.89 16.04 -12.61
N ILE A 531 24.59 14.94 -13.32
CA ILE A 531 25.56 13.94 -13.76
C ILE A 531 25.78 14.13 -15.26
N GLY A 532 27.04 14.30 -15.67
CA GLY A 532 27.41 14.57 -17.06
C GLY A 532 27.20 16.04 -17.43
N GLY A 533 28.22 16.86 -17.21
CA GLY A 533 28.16 18.32 -17.44
C GLY A 533 27.93 18.73 -18.91
N LYS A 534 27.83 20.03 -19.15
CA LYS A 534 27.50 20.63 -20.47
C LYS A 534 28.55 20.43 -21.56
N ALA A 535 29.75 19.97 -21.22
CA ALA A 535 30.90 19.91 -22.14
C ALA A 535 31.43 18.50 -22.41
N ASP A 536 31.02 17.48 -21.63
CA ASP A 536 31.55 16.12 -21.76
C ASP A 536 30.49 15.17 -22.32
N PHE A 537 30.83 14.51 -23.43
CA PHE A 537 30.03 13.51 -24.14
C PHE A 537 29.91 12.20 -23.34
N TRP A 538 29.37 12.26 -22.12
CA TRP A 538 29.03 11.05 -21.39
C TRP A 538 27.88 10.34 -22.10
N THR A 539 28.13 9.08 -22.46
CA THR A 539 27.16 8.18 -23.07
C THR A 539 26.23 7.67 -21.97
N ILE A 540 24.98 8.15 -21.96
CA ILE A 540 23.94 7.52 -21.14
C ILE A 540 23.72 6.13 -21.71
N ILE A 541 23.82 5.12 -20.85
CA ILE A 541 23.67 3.72 -21.26
C ILE A 541 22.20 3.35 -21.11
N THR A 542 21.53 3.17 -22.25
CA THR A 542 20.13 2.71 -22.28
C THR A 542 20.05 1.21 -21.98
N GLY A 543 18.82 0.72 -21.72
CA GLY A 543 18.56 -0.72 -21.56
C GLY A 543 19.04 -1.54 -22.76
N GLY A 544 18.72 -1.11 -23.98
CA GLY A 544 19.14 -1.79 -25.20
C GLY A 544 20.67 -1.81 -25.38
N MET A 545 21.35 -0.70 -25.10
CA MET A 545 22.82 -0.65 -25.11
C MET A 545 23.43 -1.61 -24.09
N SER A 546 22.88 -1.65 -22.88
CA SER A 546 23.33 -2.55 -21.81
C SER A 546 23.10 -4.01 -22.15
N ALA A 547 21.90 -4.36 -22.63
CA ALA A 547 21.56 -5.73 -23.05
C ALA A 547 22.51 -6.22 -24.16
N SER A 548 22.73 -5.38 -25.18
CA SER A 548 23.66 -5.69 -26.26
C SER A 548 25.08 -5.89 -25.74
N ALA A 549 25.60 -4.96 -24.94
CA ALA A 549 26.96 -5.04 -24.40
C ALA A 549 27.17 -6.27 -23.50
N LYS A 550 26.18 -6.66 -22.70
CA LYS A 550 26.23 -7.88 -21.89
C LYS A 550 26.17 -9.15 -22.73
N SER A 551 25.34 -9.18 -23.78
CA SER A 551 25.19 -10.36 -24.65
C SER A 551 26.46 -10.74 -25.40
N VAL A 552 27.29 -9.74 -25.73
CA VAL A 552 28.58 -9.96 -26.40
C VAL A 552 29.76 -10.01 -25.42
N GLY A 553 29.51 -9.92 -24.11
CA GLY A 553 30.55 -9.97 -23.08
C GLY A 553 31.43 -8.71 -22.98
N ASN A 554 30.98 -7.57 -23.51
CA ASN A 554 31.71 -6.29 -23.44
C ASN A 554 31.63 -5.62 -22.05
N VAL A 555 30.76 -6.11 -21.17
CA VAL A 555 30.66 -5.68 -19.78
C VAL A 555 30.99 -6.86 -18.88
N SER A 556 31.92 -6.64 -17.97
CA SER A 556 32.28 -7.65 -16.97
C SER A 556 31.10 -7.96 -16.05
N HIS A 557 30.88 -9.24 -15.81
CA HIS A 557 29.87 -9.69 -14.87
C HIS A 557 30.17 -9.11 -13.47
N PRO A 558 29.17 -8.63 -12.68
CA PRO A 558 29.41 -7.86 -11.45
C PRO A 558 30.13 -8.63 -10.32
N HIS A 559 30.28 -9.93 -10.50
CA HIS A 559 30.80 -10.91 -9.56
C HIS A 559 31.73 -11.86 -10.32
N ASP A 560 32.90 -12.14 -9.74
CA ASP A 560 33.83 -13.16 -10.25
C ASP A 560 33.23 -14.55 -10.01
N LEU A 561 32.58 -15.08 -11.05
CA LEU A 561 31.89 -16.37 -11.00
C LEU A 561 32.82 -17.54 -10.61
N SER A 562 34.14 -17.39 -10.78
CA SER A 562 35.12 -18.43 -10.42
C SER A 562 35.44 -18.49 -8.93
N LYS A 563 35.33 -17.36 -8.22
CA LYS A 563 35.63 -17.24 -6.79
C LYS A 563 34.40 -17.37 -5.90
N LEU A 564 33.24 -17.13 -6.45
CA LEU A 564 31.98 -17.19 -5.72
C LEU A 564 31.40 -18.60 -5.79
N ARG A 565 31.16 -19.20 -4.62
CA ARG A 565 30.18 -20.28 -4.50
C ARG A 565 28.80 -19.67 -4.74
N LEU A 566 28.47 -19.37 -6.00
CA LEU A 566 27.17 -18.78 -6.35
C LEU A 566 26.03 -19.61 -5.79
N SER A 567 26.16 -20.94 -5.76
CA SER A 567 25.19 -21.83 -5.12
C SER A 567 24.96 -21.51 -3.64
N ALA A 568 25.99 -21.09 -2.89
CA ALA A 568 25.86 -20.71 -1.48
C ALA A 568 25.17 -19.36 -1.31
N ILE A 569 25.51 -18.37 -2.14
CA ILE A 569 24.80 -17.07 -2.15
C ILE A 569 23.36 -17.25 -2.57
N TRP A 570 23.14 -17.97 -3.68
CA TRP A 570 21.80 -18.24 -4.18
C TRP A 570 20.97 -19.04 -3.19
N ALA A 571 21.54 -20.06 -2.55
CA ALA A 571 20.84 -20.80 -1.50
C ALA A 571 20.54 -19.89 -0.30
N PHE A 572 21.51 -19.09 0.14
CA PHE A 572 21.32 -18.15 1.23
C PHE A 572 20.19 -17.14 0.95
N MET A 573 20.24 -16.52 -0.23
CA MET A 573 19.24 -15.58 -0.75
C MET A 573 17.90 -16.30 -0.92
N SER A 574 17.84 -17.50 -1.49
CA SER A 574 16.58 -18.18 -1.77
C SER A 574 15.88 -18.76 -0.53
N PHE A 575 16.63 -19.08 0.54
CA PHE A 575 16.11 -19.86 1.66
C PHE A 575 16.03 -19.13 3.01
N ASN A 576 16.62 -17.93 3.19
CA ASN A 576 16.59 -17.25 4.48
C ASN A 576 15.87 -15.91 4.45
N VAL A 577 14.59 -15.87 4.85
CA VAL A 577 13.81 -14.64 5.08
C VAL A 577 14.59 -13.63 5.95
N VAL A 578 15.27 -14.15 6.95
CA VAL A 578 16.08 -13.42 7.94
C VAL A 578 17.30 -12.74 7.31
N ALA A 579 17.96 -13.39 6.35
CA ALA A 579 19.10 -12.82 5.63
C ALA A 579 18.76 -11.48 4.96
N TRP A 580 17.54 -11.33 4.46
CA TRP A 580 17.15 -10.18 3.64
C TRP A 580 16.88 -8.92 4.44
N SER A 581 16.40 -9.08 5.67
CA SER A 581 16.04 -7.95 6.53
C SER A 581 17.25 -7.26 7.14
N ILE A 582 18.42 -7.92 7.13
CA ILE A 582 19.67 -7.47 7.78
C ILE A 582 20.82 -7.18 6.84
N MET A 583 20.61 -7.40 5.54
CA MET A 583 21.53 -6.95 4.50
C MET A 583 22.02 -5.52 4.70
N PRO A 584 21.19 -4.53 5.09
CA PRO A 584 21.69 -3.19 5.34
C PRO A 584 22.76 -3.11 6.42
N ALA A 585 22.57 -3.82 7.52
CA ALA A 585 23.56 -3.93 8.58
C ALA A 585 24.84 -4.63 8.11
N MET A 586 24.71 -5.72 7.33
CA MET A 586 25.86 -6.44 6.78
C MET A 586 26.70 -5.56 5.87
N VAL A 587 26.04 -4.82 5.00
CA VAL A 587 26.76 -4.04 4.00
C VAL A 587 27.49 -2.87 4.67
N VAL A 588 26.87 -2.20 5.65
CA VAL A 588 27.53 -1.17 6.44
C VAL A 588 28.73 -1.74 7.20
N ALA A 589 28.57 -2.91 7.82
CA ALA A 589 29.66 -3.63 8.47
C ALA A 589 30.87 -3.85 7.57
N PHE A 590 30.57 -4.38 6.39
CA PHE A 590 31.55 -4.87 5.45
C PHE A 590 32.30 -3.72 4.81
N VAL A 591 31.59 -2.65 4.44
CA VAL A 591 32.23 -1.46 3.89
C VAL A 591 33.19 -0.87 4.92
N LEU A 592 32.76 -0.74 6.18
CA LEU A 592 33.63 -0.24 7.25
C LEU A 592 34.83 -1.17 7.52
N GLN A 593 34.66 -2.50 7.44
CA GLN A 593 35.79 -3.43 7.52
C GLN A 593 36.77 -3.31 6.35
N SER A 594 36.26 -3.11 5.12
CA SER A 594 37.09 -2.92 3.94
C SER A 594 37.85 -1.58 3.94
N THR A 595 37.38 -0.59 4.69
CA THR A 595 38.12 0.66 4.96
C THR A 595 39.07 0.55 6.16
N GLY A 596 39.28 -0.66 6.71
CA GLY A 596 40.21 -0.94 7.80
C GLY A 596 39.61 -0.87 9.20
N VAL A 597 38.29 -0.67 9.35
CA VAL A 597 37.61 -0.59 10.65
C VAL A 597 37.00 -1.95 11.01
N ALA A 598 37.66 -2.70 11.90
CA ALA A 598 37.13 -3.97 12.39
C ALA A 598 35.83 -3.77 13.18
N ILE A 599 34.72 -4.37 12.73
CA ILE A 599 33.44 -4.34 13.44
C ILE A 599 33.08 -5.74 13.96
N ALA A 600 32.70 -5.83 15.23
CA ALA A 600 32.27 -7.07 15.87
C ALA A 600 30.90 -7.54 15.35
N ALA A 601 30.73 -8.85 15.12
CA ALA A 601 29.48 -9.45 14.65
C ALA A 601 28.24 -9.11 15.52
N GLU A 602 28.45 -8.83 16.81
CA GLU A 602 27.39 -8.40 17.74
C GLU A 602 26.78 -7.04 17.34
N LEU A 603 27.61 -6.08 16.94
CA LEU A 603 27.13 -4.76 16.51
C LEU A 603 26.28 -4.88 15.24
N LEU A 604 26.64 -5.83 14.36
CA LEU A 604 25.95 -6.07 13.09
C LEU A 604 24.61 -6.76 13.28
N ALA A 605 24.56 -7.68 14.23
CA ALA A 605 23.32 -8.33 14.62
C ALA A 605 22.34 -7.30 15.22
N ASN A 606 22.81 -6.34 16.03
CA ASN A 606 21.99 -5.24 16.54
C ASN A 606 21.48 -4.29 15.44
N ILE A 607 22.36 -3.81 14.54
CA ILE A 607 21.95 -2.96 13.41
C ILE A 607 20.96 -3.72 12.50
N GLY A 608 21.15 -5.03 12.34
CA GLY A 608 20.26 -5.87 11.55
C GLY A 608 18.86 -5.93 12.16
N VAL A 609 18.78 -6.14 13.46
CA VAL A 609 17.52 -6.14 14.22
C VAL A 609 16.82 -4.77 14.15
N ASP A 610 17.55 -3.66 14.29
CA ASP A 610 16.97 -2.32 14.19
C ASP A 610 16.48 -2.00 12.77
N ALA A 611 17.16 -2.50 11.73
CA ALA A 611 16.73 -2.39 10.34
C ALA A 611 15.45 -3.21 10.08
N VAL A 612 15.30 -4.37 10.71
CA VAL A 612 14.08 -5.21 10.65
C VAL A 612 12.90 -4.49 11.29
N GLU A 613 13.10 -3.90 12.48
CA GLU A 613 12.06 -3.11 13.17
C GLU A 613 11.68 -1.87 12.37
N SER A 614 12.67 -1.16 11.81
CA SER A 614 12.47 0.02 10.96
C SER A 614 11.76 -0.31 9.64
N ALA A 615 11.91 -1.53 9.14
CA ALA A 615 11.17 -2.06 8.00
C ALA A 615 9.70 -2.41 8.32
N GLY A 616 9.27 -2.23 9.57
CA GLY A 616 7.89 -2.47 10.00
C GLY A 616 7.55 -3.93 10.24
N ILE A 617 8.56 -4.79 10.47
CA ILE A 617 8.36 -6.17 10.90
C ILE A 617 8.11 -6.13 12.41
N LEU A 618 6.87 -6.35 12.82
CA LEU A 618 6.48 -6.51 14.22
C LEU A 618 6.74 -7.95 14.66
N PHE A 619 7.46 -8.13 15.76
CA PHE A 619 7.51 -9.41 16.47
C PHE A 619 6.23 -9.56 17.27
N ASP A 620 5.62 -10.76 17.25
CA ASP A 620 4.51 -11.08 18.13
C ASP A 620 5.02 -11.05 19.58
N ALA A 621 4.78 -9.93 20.27
CA ALA A 621 4.97 -9.84 21.71
C ALA A 621 3.80 -10.58 22.39
N ALA A 622 3.89 -11.90 22.47
CA ALA A 622 3.03 -12.72 23.30
C ALA A 622 3.88 -13.59 24.23
N SER A 623 3.66 -13.37 25.54
CA SER A 623 4.15 -14.10 26.72
C SER A 623 5.63 -13.95 27.12
N GLU A 624 5.97 -12.84 27.74
CA GLU A 624 6.69 -12.92 29.01
C GLU A 624 5.75 -12.42 30.11
N ALA A 625 5.21 -13.39 30.86
CA ALA A 625 4.60 -13.13 32.14
C ALA A 625 5.73 -12.77 33.12
N THR A 626 5.71 -11.55 33.65
CA THR A 626 6.32 -11.26 34.94
C THR A 626 5.22 -10.81 35.88
N VAL A 627 4.84 -11.77 36.73
CA VAL A 627 4.13 -11.52 37.98
C VAL A 627 5.05 -10.73 38.91
N ASP A 628 4.47 -9.74 39.55
CA ASP A 628 4.97 -8.92 40.65
C ASP A 628 5.60 -9.73 41.80
N ALA A 629 6.77 -9.32 42.29
CA ALA A 629 7.15 -9.20 43.71
C ALA A 629 8.68 -9.01 43.86
N GLY A 630 9.07 -8.08 44.73
CA GLY A 630 10.45 -7.64 44.90
C GLY A 630 11.27 -8.36 45.96
N SER A 631 12.51 -7.86 46.04
CA SER A 631 13.40 -7.80 47.20
C SER A 631 14.16 -9.05 47.67
N GLU A 632 15.48 -8.83 47.74
CA GLU A 632 16.48 -9.35 48.67
C GLU A 632 17.19 -10.70 48.42
N LEU A 633 18.50 -10.54 48.11
CA LEU A 633 19.68 -11.13 48.75
C LEU A 633 19.70 -12.64 49.06
N GLY A 634 20.76 -13.30 48.55
CA GLY A 634 21.50 -14.27 49.35
C GLY A 634 21.77 -15.63 48.71
N ALA A 635 22.98 -15.76 48.15
CA ALA A 635 23.91 -16.90 48.25
C ALA A 635 23.43 -18.37 48.21
N SER A 636 24.08 -19.09 47.29
CA SER A 636 24.80 -20.37 47.50
C SER A 636 24.19 -21.70 46.99
N ILE A 637 25.03 -22.36 46.18
CA ILE A 637 25.38 -23.79 46.16
C ILE A 637 24.32 -24.82 45.70
N GLY A 638 24.65 -25.45 44.56
CA GLY A 638 24.81 -26.90 44.43
C GLY A 638 23.58 -27.74 44.11
N GLY A 639 23.68 -28.61 43.10
CA GLY A 639 22.74 -29.72 42.91
C GLY A 639 22.66 -30.27 41.50
N GLU A 640 23.19 -31.47 41.33
CA GLU A 640 23.27 -32.28 40.11
C GLU A 640 21.92 -32.83 39.60
N SER A 641 21.99 -33.35 38.37
CA SER A 641 21.18 -34.45 37.80
C SER A 641 19.71 -34.13 37.42
N GLY A 642 19.14 -34.64 36.35
CA GLY A 642 19.59 -35.59 35.35
C GLY A 642 18.52 -35.85 34.28
N SER A 643 18.99 -36.41 33.15
CA SER A 643 18.37 -37.45 32.30
C SER A 643 16.95 -37.30 31.74
N GLY A 644 16.89 -37.48 30.41
CA GLY A 644 15.87 -38.26 29.67
C GLY A 644 14.76 -37.44 29.03
N ALA A 645 14.28 -37.67 27.81
CA ALA A 645 14.52 -38.66 26.76
C ALA A 645 13.96 -38.03 25.45
N ALA A 646 14.68 -38.03 24.33
CA ALA A 646 14.59 -39.01 23.25
C ALA A 646 13.15 -39.50 22.93
N GLY A 647 12.62 -39.03 21.80
CA GLY A 647 11.41 -39.52 21.15
C GLY A 647 11.39 -39.10 19.69
N ALA A 648 12.02 -39.92 18.85
CA ALA A 648 12.11 -39.78 17.40
C ALA A 648 10.95 -40.48 16.67
N VAL A 649 11.01 -40.40 15.33
CA VAL A 649 10.30 -41.19 14.30
C VAL A 649 8.96 -40.56 13.86
N ALA A 650 8.95 -39.78 12.77
CA ALA A 650 9.04 -40.18 11.34
C ALA A 650 7.77 -40.91 10.84
N GLY A 651 7.15 -40.28 9.84
CA GLY A 651 6.05 -40.83 9.06
C GLY A 651 6.14 -40.22 7.67
N GLU A 652 6.97 -40.84 6.83
CA GLU A 652 7.03 -40.62 5.39
C GLU A 652 5.72 -41.07 4.74
N ALA A 653 5.22 -40.28 3.80
CA ALA A 653 4.32 -40.74 2.76
C ALA A 653 4.76 -40.07 1.45
N GLY A 654 5.55 -40.80 0.67
CA GLY A 654 5.81 -40.48 -0.72
C GLY A 654 4.69 -40.98 -1.61
N VAL A 655 4.28 -40.18 -2.60
CA VAL A 655 3.69 -40.66 -3.84
C VAL A 655 4.23 -39.80 -4.99
N ALA A 656 4.73 -40.50 -6.01
CA ALA A 656 5.18 -40.06 -7.33
C ALA A 656 4.13 -39.15 -8.02
N GLY A 657 4.46 -38.23 -8.94
CA GLY A 657 5.51 -38.26 -9.93
C GLY A 657 4.89 -38.45 -11.31
N GLU A 658 4.40 -37.36 -11.90
CA GLU A 658 4.09 -37.14 -13.33
C GLU A 658 3.87 -35.61 -13.45
N GLY A 659 4.66 -34.83 -14.18
CA GLY A 659 4.97 -34.98 -15.59
C GLY A 659 4.10 -34.00 -16.38
N GLY A 660 4.35 -32.68 -16.27
CA GLY A 660 3.50 -31.67 -16.91
C GLY A 660 4.02 -30.25 -16.74
N SER A 661 5.10 -29.93 -17.46
CA SER A 661 5.54 -28.56 -17.74
C SER A 661 4.45 -27.86 -18.54
N LEU A 662 3.74 -26.92 -17.91
CA LEU A 662 2.90 -25.93 -18.60
C LEU A 662 3.28 -24.55 -18.06
N ILE A 663 4.26 -23.97 -18.75
CA ILE A 663 4.62 -22.57 -18.71
C ILE A 663 3.38 -21.77 -19.14
N SER A 664 2.74 -21.05 -18.21
CA SER A 664 1.75 -20.03 -18.54
C SER A 664 2.47 -18.74 -18.90
N SER A 665 3.09 -18.72 -20.07
CA SER A 665 3.58 -17.52 -20.74
C SER A 665 2.42 -16.86 -21.48
N GLU A 666 1.60 -16.09 -20.79
CA GLU A 666 0.58 -15.25 -21.44
C GLU A 666 0.10 -14.13 -20.50
N MET A 667 0.86 -13.05 -20.48
CA MET A 667 0.32 -11.71 -20.24
C MET A 667 1.40 -10.71 -20.67
N TYR A 668 1.03 -9.80 -21.58
CA TYR A 668 1.87 -8.83 -22.29
C TYR A 668 2.49 -9.33 -23.60
N ASN A 669 1.63 -9.74 -24.53
CA ASN A 669 1.84 -9.43 -25.95
C ASN A 669 0.66 -8.59 -26.46
N GLU A 670 0.97 -7.71 -27.41
CA GLU A 670 0.18 -6.59 -27.97
C GLU A 670 0.09 -5.38 -27.00
N VAL A 671 0.71 -4.22 -27.27
CA VAL A 671 0.79 -3.48 -28.53
C VAL A 671 2.03 -2.56 -28.58
N ALA A 672 2.71 -2.63 -29.72
CA ALA A 672 3.53 -1.62 -30.40
C ALA A 672 4.81 -1.09 -29.73
N GLU A 673 5.92 -1.52 -30.34
CA GLU A 673 7.10 -0.69 -30.62
C GLU A 673 6.72 0.78 -30.81
N LEU A 674 7.40 1.67 -30.08
CA LEU A 674 7.24 3.10 -30.25
C LEU A 674 8.00 3.53 -31.53
N PRO A 675 7.37 4.30 -32.43
CA PRO A 675 7.98 4.75 -33.69
C PRO A 675 9.15 5.73 -33.51
N VAL A 676 9.52 6.10 -32.28
CA VAL A 676 10.64 7.02 -32.02
C VAL A 676 11.98 6.29 -32.15
N GLU A 677 12.10 5.04 -31.72
CA GLU A 677 13.35 4.28 -31.83
C GLU A 677 13.61 3.78 -33.26
N GLN A 678 12.55 3.42 -34.01
CA GLN A 678 12.67 3.16 -35.46
C GLN A 678 13.00 4.44 -36.24
N ALA A 679 12.38 5.58 -35.91
CA ALA A 679 12.71 6.86 -36.54
C ALA A 679 14.14 7.33 -36.22
N GLU A 680 14.66 7.08 -35.02
CA GLU A 680 16.05 7.38 -34.67
C GLU A 680 17.03 6.42 -35.36
N ALA A 681 16.70 5.13 -35.48
CA ALA A 681 17.52 4.15 -36.18
C ALA A 681 17.56 4.38 -37.71
N GLU A 682 16.45 4.80 -38.31
CA GLU A 682 16.41 5.20 -39.73
C GLU A 682 17.14 6.52 -39.96
N ARG A 683 16.98 7.50 -39.06
CA ARG A 683 17.71 8.78 -39.14
C ARG A 683 19.23 8.61 -38.93
N LEU A 684 19.66 7.63 -38.13
CA LEU A 684 21.08 7.28 -38.01
C LEU A 684 21.62 6.57 -39.27
N LYS A 685 20.79 5.77 -39.96
CA LYS A 685 21.16 5.17 -41.25
C LYS A 685 21.37 6.21 -42.35
N ASP A 686 20.53 7.24 -42.39
CA ASP A 686 20.68 8.35 -43.34
C ASP A 686 21.90 9.23 -43.03
N LEU A 687 22.31 9.34 -41.77
CA LEU A 687 23.51 10.09 -41.36
C LEU A 687 24.82 9.30 -41.53
N LEU A 688 24.75 7.97 -41.67
CA LEU A 688 25.90 7.08 -41.88
C LEU A 688 26.10 6.67 -43.34
N GLN A 689 25.28 7.17 -44.27
CA GLN A 689 25.63 7.14 -45.69
C GLN A 689 26.75 8.16 -45.91
N GLU A 690 27.99 7.69 -45.96
CA GLU A 690 29.13 8.50 -46.37
C GLU A 690 28.85 9.10 -47.76
N PRO A 691 29.11 10.41 -47.97
CA PRO A 691 28.99 10.98 -49.31
C PRO A 691 30.02 10.31 -50.22
N GLU A 692 29.54 9.68 -51.30
CA GLU A 692 30.40 9.22 -52.39
C GLU A 692 31.24 10.42 -52.87
N LEU A 693 32.53 10.41 -52.53
CA LEU A 693 33.48 11.37 -53.07
C LEU A 693 33.53 11.19 -54.59
N PRO A 694 33.33 12.26 -55.37
CA PRO A 694 33.38 12.16 -56.82
C PRO A 694 34.78 11.70 -57.26
N ALA A 695 34.82 10.61 -58.02
CA ALA A 695 36.05 10.07 -58.58
C ALA A 695 36.74 11.15 -59.43
N VAL A 696 37.89 11.63 -58.94
CA VAL A 696 38.78 12.51 -59.68
C VAL A 696 39.44 11.69 -60.80
N PRO A 697 39.34 12.09 -62.08
CA PRO A 697 40.03 11.39 -63.16
C PRO A 697 41.53 11.63 -63.03
N ILE A 698 42.29 10.55 -62.84
CA ILE A 698 43.76 10.58 -62.93
C ILE A 698 44.11 10.65 -64.41
N ALA A 699 44.66 11.78 -64.85
CA ALA A 699 45.31 11.91 -66.14
C ALA A 699 46.70 11.21 -66.10
N PRO A 700 47.11 10.51 -67.17
CA PRO A 700 48.41 9.85 -67.21
C PRO A 700 49.54 10.88 -67.35
N ALA A 701 50.59 10.70 -66.55
CA ALA A 701 51.76 11.55 -66.55
C ALA A 701 52.59 11.41 -67.84
N ALA A 702 53.06 12.56 -68.34
CA ALA A 702 54.20 12.70 -69.24
C ALA A 702 55.42 13.14 -68.43
#